data_AF-A0A6S6TIL4-F1
#
_entry.id   AF-A0A6S6TIL4-F1
#
_cell.length_a   1.000
_cell.length_b   1.000
_cell.length_c   1.000
_cell.angle_alpha   90.00
_cell.angle_beta   90.00
_cell.angle_gamma   90.00
#
_symmetry.space_group_name_H-M   'P 1'
#
loop_
_entity.id
_entity.type
_entity.pdbx_description
1 polymer ?
#
loop_
_entity_poly.entity_id
_entity_poly.type
_entity_poly.pdbx_seq_one_letter_code
_entity_poly.pdbx_strand_id
1 'polypeptide(L)'
;MVAYVSVGEIEPWRKTKTPYQKSWVLSENKTWNSLVADLNQEAYQAFIFERIAKLHKMGYRHFFLDTMDSYHVTAEDKKLFNSQQKALVSFIHKLHKKYPKSKLIVNRGFELLDKIHKEIHAVVAESLIARYNHAEKSYVMVPKADHDWLLANFKKAQEYGLEAISIEYTNKSTKTRLHIAKRVKALGIVPYVTDGLLQEQGECEIERIRRDVLVLINQSVFKEKNPIYSDAHLAISMPIEHYGYVPILYDISSKELPERIEDRYHSVIVWVGGETKNNAKLYEWALKAKEKNIKVLFLDNFSYLGKNEQLQAFGLKKETNKNKLTDKSEVKYHTSYAPYEVPFKGSYYDELLTVENAKEVLKINYKNKQTATPMAITPWGGYALYSSFLITIDNVIHWTVNPYQFIKEALQFDEIPMPDPTTEAGRRILFTHIDGDGFVEFVRMERESLSMEYLIKHIYKKYQIPHTISLIQGEMQHLFPKLTTRMEDVARELYEIPWIEPASHTLSHPFYWAKVIKSENASPKKGKHYHLPIKNYHFSLKRETIDSVDYVLNLAPKSKQKERIMFWSGDCQPPKSVLEYVEKNGIITMNGGDTTIQKKHPTLNHVAPFGLQHDEYWQIYTGQQNENVYTNDWLGPFWGYRNVIETFEMTGKPYRIKPINIYYHLYIASKLASFNSLKKVYEWAEKQKTSKLYASQYIKKGQGFYRTALGKIDNGFEIRNQGFLRTMRFDKHINIDIAQSKGVAGHNFDNNASYVSFDASGKYKLILERNNRSPHLIDANGWVEKVLTEQQKHTFKLKANVPLEANFYVPKPCKYLQNKNFKIKKTKDHLAISSFKEQGVTVVFLCQ
;
A
#
# COMPACT_ATOMS: atom_id res chain seq x y z
N MET A 1 -7.01 -14.42 4.41
CA MET A 1 -8.43 -14.04 4.24
C MET A 1 -9.29 -15.25 4.52
N VAL A 2 -10.42 -15.05 5.19
CA VAL A 2 -11.42 -16.08 5.52
C VAL A 2 -12.68 -15.80 4.70
N ALA A 3 -13.33 -16.82 4.15
CA ALA A 3 -14.60 -16.66 3.43
C ALA A 3 -15.78 -17.16 4.27
N TYR A 4 -16.84 -16.36 4.34
CA TYR A 4 -18.13 -16.74 4.93
C TYR A 4 -18.83 -17.81 4.09
N VAL A 5 -19.36 -18.83 4.76
CA VAL A 5 -20.19 -19.90 4.18
C VAL A 5 -21.29 -20.25 5.19
N SER A 6 -22.55 -19.98 4.84
CA SER A 6 -23.70 -20.54 5.58
C SER A 6 -23.84 -22.03 5.24
N VAL A 7 -23.80 -22.89 6.26
CA VAL A 7 -23.80 -24.36 6.09
C VAL A 7 -25.14 -24.98 6.43
N GLY A 8 -25.81 -24.50 7.48
CA GLY A 8 -27.12 -25.00 7.91
C GLY A 8 -28.30 -24.31 7.22
N GLU A 9 -28.06 -23.19 6.53
CA GLU A 9 -29.12 -22.43 5.86
C GLU A 9 -28.80 -22.12 4.39
N ILE A 10 -29.86 -22.01 3.60
CA ILE A 10 -29.87 -21.51 2.24
C ILE A 10 -30.29 -20.05 2.28
N GLU A 11 -29.60 -19.20 1.54
CA GLU A 11 -29.87 -17.77 1.43
C GLU A 11 -30.38 -17.47 -0.01
N PRO A 12 -31.69 -17.51 -0.28
CA PRO A 12 -32.25 -17.47 -1.64
C PRO A 12 -31.89 -16.23 -2.45
N TRP A 13 -31.58 -15.12 -1.78
CA TRP A 13 -31.19 -13.86 -2.41
C TRP A 13 -29.75 -13.85 -2.94
N ARG A 14 -28.93 -14.86 -2.62
CA ARG A 14 -27.55 -14.94 -3.12
C ARG A 14 -27.57 -15.32 -4.59
N LYS A 15 -26.94 -14.50 -5.43
CA LYS A 15 -26.79 -14.79 -6.86
C LYS A 15 -25.88 -16.01 -7.07
N THR A 16 -26.48 -17.17 -7.36
CA THR A 16 -25.80 -18.41 -7.74
C THR A 16 -26.17 -18.81 -9.17
N LYS A 17 -25.30 -19.56 -9.85
CA LYS A 17 -25.63 -20.15 -11.17
C LYS A 17 -26.48 -21.42 -11.03
N THR A 18 -26.37 -22.07 -9.87
CA THR A 18 -27.06 -23.30 -9.53
C THR A 18 -28.19 -22.95 -8.57
N PRO A 19 -29.48 -23.05 -8.97
CA PRO A 19 -30.58 -22.83 -8.04
C PRO A 19 -30.62 -23.94 -6.98
N TYR A 20 -31.11 -23.62 -5.79
CA TYR A 20 -31.36 -24.63 -4.77
C TYR A 20 -32.66 -25.41 -5.07
N GLN A 21 -32.78 -26.62 -4.54
CA GLN A 21 -34.01 -27.41 -4.67
C GLN A 21 -34.87 -27.29 -3.41
N LYS A 22 -36.19 -27.18 -3.60
CA LYS A 22 -37.14 -27.11 -2.47
C LYS A 22 -37.11 -28.35 -1.58
N SER A 23 -36.75 -29.51 -2.13
CA SER A 23 -36.57 -30.76 -1.37
C SER A 23 -35.46 -30.71 -0.32
N TRP A 24 -34.58 -29.71 -0.37
CA TRP A 24 -33.53 -29.52 0.63
C TRP A 24 -34.00 -28.72 1.85
N VAL A 25 -35.21 -28.18 1.87
CA VAL A 25 -35.66 -27.21 2.87
C VAL A 25 -36.46 -27.93 3.96
N LEU A 26 -36.06 -27.74 5.22
CA LEU A 26 -36.76 -28.22 6.41
C LEU A 26 -37.74 -27.19 6.96
N SER A 27 -37.33 -25.91 7.00
CA SER A 27 -38.10 -24.82 7.58
C SER A 27 -37.64 -23.46 7.04
N GLU A 28 -38.41 -22.42 7.30
CA GLU A 28 -38.03 -21.03 7.02
C GLU A 28 -37.52 -20.33 8.29
N ASN A 29 -36.49 -19.49 8.15
CA ASN A 29 -35.99 -18.59 9.18
C ASN A 29 -36.37 -17.15 8.83
N LYS A 30 -37.52 -16.71 9.35
CA LYS A 30 -38.13 -15.40 9.00
C LYS A 30 -37.28 -14.21 9.41
N THR A 31 -36.47 -14.32 10.46
CA THR A 31 -35.60 -13.22 10.95
C THR A 31 -34.56 -12.82 9.90
N TRP A 32 -34.02 -13.81 9.18
CA TRP A 32 -32.95 -13.62 8.20
C TRP A 32 -33.42 -13.82 6.76
N ASN A 33 -34.71 -14.12 6.55
CA ASN A 33 -35.31 -14.45 5.26
C ASN A 33 -34.70 -15.71 4.59
N SER A 34 -34.01 -16.56 5.36
CA SER A 34 -33.30 -17.76 4.92
C SER A 34 -34.13 -19.03 5.09
N LEU A 35 -33.63 -20.15 4.55
CA LEU A 35 -34.28 -21.46 4.60
C LEU A 35 -33.35 -22.45 5.31
N VAL A 36 -33.81 -23.08 6.39
CA VAL A 36 -33.06 -24.11 7.11
C VAL A 36 -33.01 -25.37 6.24
N ALA A 37 -31.80 -25.88 6.01
CA ALA A 37 -31.56 -26.94 5.05
C ALA A 37 -31.38 -28.32 5.70
N ASP A 38 -31.77 -29.36 4.96
CA ASP A 38 -31.55 -30.76 5.30
C ASP A 38 -30.14 -31.20 4.89
N LEU A 39 -29.22 -31.24 5.85
CA LEU A 39 -27.85 -31.68 5.62
C LEU A 39 -27.72 -33.16 5.30
N ASN A 40 -28.77 -33.99 5.51
CA ASN A 40 -28.75 -35.38 5.08
C ASN A 40 -28.81 -35.52 3.54
N GLN A 41 -29.25 -34.47 2.84
CA GLN A 41 -29.31 -34.47 1.38
C GLN A 41 -27.89 -34.33 0.79
N GLU A 42 -27.39 -35.37 0.13
CA GLU A 42 -26.07 -35.33 -0.51
C GLU A 42 -25.98 -34.24 -1.59
N ALA A 43 -27.09 -33.99 -2.31
CA ALA A 43 -27.18 -32.93 -3.30
C ALA A 43 -26.96 -31.53 -2.69
N TYR A 44 -27.45 -31.30 -1.47
CA TYR A 44 -27.21 -30.04 -0.75
C TYR A 44 -25.76 -29.91 -0.28
N GLN A 45 -25.17 -30.98 0.27
CA GLN A 45 -23.74 -30.97 0.61
C GLN A 45 -22.87 -30.67 -0.62
N ALA A 46 -23.17 -31.28 -1.76
CA ALA A 46 -22.46 -31.04 -3.02
C ALA A 46 -22.56 -29.57 -3.47
N PHE A 47 -23.73 -28.96 -3.32
CA PHE A 47 -23.96 -27.54 -3.60
C PHE A 47 -23.06 -26.63 -2.75
N ILE A 48 -22.92 -26.88 -1.45
CA ILE A 48 -22.02 -26.12 -0.58
C ILE A 48 -20.54 -26.35 -0.98
N PHE A 49 -20.15 -27.59 -1.30
CA PHE A 49 -18.79 -27.88 -1.74
C PHE A 49 -18.41 -27.19 -3.05
N GLU A 50 -19.35 -27.04 -3.99
CA GLU A 50 -19.14 -26.26 -5.21
C GLU A 50 -18.85 -24.79 -4.88
N ARG A 51 -19.62 -24.22 -3.96
CA ARG A 51 -19.42 -22.85 -3.47
C ARG A 51 -18.04 -22.66 -2.85
N ILE A 52 -17.63 -23.57 -1.96
CA ILE A 52 -16.31 -23.55 -1.32
C ILE A 52 -15.19 -23.67 -2.36
N ALA A 53 -15.33 -24.57 -3.35
CA ALA A 53 -14.36 -24.72 -4.42
C ALA A 53 -14.21 -23.42 -5.24
N LYS A 54 -15.32 -22.73 -5.52
CA LYS A 54 -15.30 -21.41 -6.18
C LYS A 54 -14.57 -20.36 -5.34
N LEU A 55 -14.88 -20.26 -4.05
CA LEU A 55 -14.20 -19.32 -3.13
C LEU A 55 -12.69 -19.61 -3.05
N HIS A 56 -12.31 -20.89 -3.01
CA HIS A 56 -10.91 -21.28 -3.05
C HIS A 56 -10.21 -20.85 -4.35
N LYS A 57 -10.86 -21.02 -5.51
CA LYS A 57 -10.36 -20.52 -6.81
C LYS A 57 -10.20 -19.00 -6.84
N MET A 58 -11.03 -18.26 -6.09
CA MET A 58 -10.91 -16.80 -5.93
C MET A 58 -9.77 -16.36 -4.99
N GLY A 59 -9.01 -17.29 -4.41
CA GLY A 59 -7.84 -16.99 -3.58
C GLY A 59 -8.09 -17.08 -2.07
N TYR A 60 -9.31 -17.33 -1.62
CA TYR A 60 -9.56 -17.63 -0.20
C TYR A 60 -8.92 -18.96 0.19
N ARG A 61 -8.39 -19.05 1.41
CA ARG A 61 -7.70 -20.25 1.92
C ARG A 61 -8.29 -20.78 3.23
N HIS A 62 -9.23 -20.08 3.83
CA HIS A 62 -9.82 -20.38 5.13
C HIS A 62 -11.32 -20.09 5.08
N PHE A 63 -12.11 -20.75 5.93
CA PHE A 63 -13.58 -20.69 5.86
C PHE A 63 -14.19 -20.45 7.24
N PHE A 64 -15.16 -19.54 7.29
CA PHE A 64 -16.03 -19.27 8.43
C PHE A 64 -17.38 -19.91 8.12
N LEU A 65 -17.69 -20.98 8.85
CA LEU A 65 -18.86 -21.82 8.69
C LEU A 65 -19.93 -21.34 9.66
N ASP A 66 -20.97 -20.74 9.13
CA ASP A 66 -22.06 -20.14 9.89
C ASP A 66 -23.27 -21.07 9.95
N THR A 67 -24.25 -20.74 10.81
CA THR A 67 -25.53 -21.47 10.98
C THR A 67 -25.34 -22.93 11.41
N MET A 68 -24.30 -23.19 12.20
CA MET A 68 -23.96 -24.55 12.65
C MET A 68 -24.93 -25.11 13.68
N ASP A 69 -25.86 -24.29 14.17
CA ASP A 69 -26.88 -24.60 15.17
C ASP A 69 -28.31 -24.60 14.58
N SER A 70 -28.50 -24.33 13.28
CA SER A 70 -29.85 -24.25 12.67
C SER A 70 -30.61 -25.58 12.70
N TYR A 71 -29.94 -26.72 12.90
CA TYR A 71 -30.59 -28.02 13.09
C TYR A 71 -31.46 -28.08 14.36
N HIS A 72 -31.33 -27.14 15.30
CA HIS A 72 -32.21 -27.02 16.46
C HIS A 72 -33.69 -26.79 16.11
N VAL A 73 -34.00 -26.31 14.90
CA VAL A 73 -35.40 -26.26 14.42
C VAL A 73 -36.07 -27.64 14.39
N THR A 74 -35.27 -28.72 14.36
CA THR A 74 -35.76 -30.11 14.34
C THR A 74 -35.79 -30.77 15.72
N ALA A 75 -35.58 -30.01 16.82
CA ALA A 75 -35.42 -30.56 18.16
C ALA A 75 -36.59 -31.43 18.66
N GLU A 76 -37.81 -31.19 18.16
CA GLU A 76 -38.99 -32.01 18.47
C GLU A 76 -38.91 -33.42 17.85
N ASP A 77 -38.26 -33.57 16.69
CA ASP A 77 -37.97 -34.86 16.07
C ASP A 77 -36.54 -35.30 16.41
N LYS A 78 -36.39 -36.04 17.51
CA LYS A 78 -35.09 -36.54 17.98
C LYS A 78 -34.35 -37.37 16.94
N LYS A 79 -35.04 -38.06 16.02
CA LYS A 79 -34.37 -38.88 15.00
C LYS A 79 -33.78 -37.97 13.92
N LEU A 80 -34.56 -37.03 13.42
CA LEU A 80 -34.11 -36.03 12.44
C LEU A 80 -33.00 -35.16 13.03
N PHE A 81 -33.16 -34.66 14.25
CA PHE A 81 -32.16 -33.87 14.98
C PHE A 81 -30.80 -34.58 15.05
N ASN A 82 -30.78 -35.81 15.53
CA ASN A 82 -29.55 -36.61 15.60
C ASN A 82 -28.96 -36.91 14.20
N SER A 83 -29.82 -37.08 13.19
CA SER A 83 -29.38 -37.29 11.80
C SER A 83 -28.70 -36.03 11.24
N GLN A 84 -29.30 -34.85 11.45
CA GLN A 84 -28.70 -33.56 11.05
C GLN A 84 -27.34 -33.34 11.71
N GLN A 85 -27.21 -33.62 13.01
CA GLN A 85 -25.92 -33.53 13.72
C GLN A 85 -24.87 -34.43 13.10
N LYS A 86 -25.21 -35.70 12.80
CA LYS A 86 -24.29 -36.64 12.13
C LYS A 86 -23.90 -36.16 10.73
N ALA A 87 -24.86 -35.63 9.97
CA ALA A 87 -24.61 -35.10 8.63
C ALA A 87 -23.67 -33.88 8.67
N LEU A 88 -23.86 -32.96 9.61
CA LEU A 88 -23.01 -31.79 9.79
C LEU A 88 -21.58 -32.17 10.19
N VAL A 89 -21.43 -33.10 11.14
CA VAL A 89 -20.13 -33.66 11.53
C VAL A 89 -19.44 -34.31 10.31
N SER A 90 -20.17 -35.12 9.54
CA SER A 90 -19.63 -35.72 8.31
C SER A 90 -19.20 -34.68 7.28
N PHE A 91 -19.97 -33.60 7.11
CA PHE A 91 -19.63 -32.51 6.21
C PHE A 91 -18.31 -31.84 6.59
N ILE A 92 -18.08 -31.56 7.88
CA ILE A 92 -16.83 -30.96 8.37
C ILE A 92 -15.64 -31.89 8.14
N HIS A 93 -15.76 -33.18 8.47
CA HIS A 93 -14.73 -34.19 8.17
C HIS A 93 -14.36 -34.21 6.68
N LYS A 94 -15.37 -34.23 5.79
CA LYS A 94 -15.16 -34.18 4.33
C LYS A 94 -14.46 -32.89 3.91
N LEU A 95 -14.84 -31.75 4.50
CA LEU A 95 -14.28 -30.45 4.19
C LEU A 95 -12.82 -30.32 4.60
N HIS A 96 -12.50 -30.70 5.84
CA HIS A 96 -11.13 -30.72 6.34
C HIS A 96 -10.25 -31.66 5.50
N LYS A 97 -10.75 -32.88 5.19
CA LYS A 97 -10.03 -33.83 4.33
C LYS A 97 -9.73 -33.25 2.94
N LYS A 98 -10.66 -32.49 2.35
CA LYS A 98 -10.48 -31.87 1.03
C LYS A 98 -9.54 -30.65 1.07
N TYR A 99 -9.52 -29.90 2.17
CA TYR A 99 -8.69 -28.71 2.35
C TYR A 99 -7.93 -28.73 3.69
N PRO A 100 -6.95 -29.64 3.88
CA PRO A 100 -6.32 -29.86 5.19
C PRO A 100 -5.48 -28.69 5.71
N LYS A 101 -5.09 -27.76 4.81
CA LYS A 101 -4.36 -26.54 5.18
C LYS A 101 -5.28 -25.36 5.51
N SER A 102 -6.60 -25.53 5.35
CA SER A 102 -7.56 -24.47 5.62
C SER A 102 -7.87 -24.39 7.11
N LYS A 103 -7.79 -23.17 7.66
CA LYS A 103 -8.39 -22.88 8.95
C LYS A 103 -9.91 -22.88 8.80
N LEU A 104 -10.57 -23.73 9.58
CA LEU A 104 -12.02 -23.79 9.68
C LEU A 104 -12.44 -23.12 10.99
N ILE A 105 -13.33 -22.14 10.89
CA ILE A 105 -13.87 -21.39 12.01
C ILE A 105 -15.37 -21.65 12.00
N VAL A 106 -15.95 -22.09 13.12
CA VAL A 106 -17.38 -22.40 13.20
C VAL A 106 -18.11 -21.36 14.05
N ASN A 107 -19.29 -20.90 13.63
CA ASN A 107 -20.17 -20.10 14.48
C ASN A 107 -21.08 -21.03 15.28
N ARG A 108 -20.90 -21.06 16.61
CA ARG A 108 -21.59 -21.95 17.57
C ARG A 108 -21.36 -23.44 17.28
N GLY A 109 -22.41 -24.26 17.33
CA GLY A 109 -22.33 -25.72 17.21
C GLY A 109 -21.61 -26.39 18.40
N PHE A 110 -21.76 -25.84 19.60
CA PHE A 110 -21.02 -26.26 20.80
C PHE A 110 -21.24 -27.74 21.17
N GLU A 111 -22.40 -28.29 20.82
CA GLU A 111 -22.79 -29.68 21.07
C GLU A 111 -22.02 -30.67 20.19
N LEU A 112 -21.36 -30.20 19.12
CA LEU A 112 -20.64 -31.03 18.16
C LEU A 112 -19.12 -31.01 18.36
N LEU A 113 -18.61 -30.15 19.24
CA LEU A 113 -17.17 -29.92 19.41
C LEU A 113 -16.40 -31.18 19.81
N ASP A 114 -17.00 -32.06 20.60
CA ASP A 114 -16.43 -33.35 20.98
C ASP A 114 -16.00 -34.18 19.75
N LYS A 115 -16.76 -34.08 18.65
CA LYS A 115 -16.52 -34.82 17.40
C LYS A 115 -15.64 -34.09 16.40
N ILE A 116 -15.61 -32.75 16.41
CA ILE A 116 -15.01 -31.95 15.31
C ILE A 116 -13.78 -31.13 15.73
N HIS A 117 -13.48 -30.99 17.03
CA HIS A 117 -12.44 -30.06 17.52
C HIS A 117 -11.06 -30.28 16.89
N LYS A 118 -10.72 -31.51 16.47
CA LYS A 118 -9.43 -31.80 15.83
C LYS A 118 -9.26 -31.20 14.43
N GLU A 119 -10.33 -30.73 13.82
CA GLU A 119 -10.38 -30.30 12.41
C GLU A 119 -10.67 -28.81 12.24
N ILE A 120 -11.16 -28.18 13.30
CA ILE A 120 -11.47 -26.76 13.37
C ILE A 120 -10.40 -26.03 14.18
N HIS A 121 -10.32 -24.71 14.01
CA HIS A 121 -9.30 -23.87 14.62
C HIS A 121 -9.88 -22.90 15.65
N ALA A 122 -11.13 -22.47 15.45
CA ALA A 122 -11.77 -21.51 16.31
C ALA A 122 -13.28 -21.70 16.33
N VAL A 123 -13.89 -21.29 17.44
CA VAL A 123 -15.34 -21.18 17.61
C VAL A 123 -15.70 -19.73 17.83
N VAL A 124 -16.74 -19.28 17.14
CA VAL A 124 -17.29 -17.93 17.23
C VAL A 124 -18.69 -18.00 17.82
N ALA A 125 -19.11 -16.97 18.54
CA ALA A 125 -20.52 -16.78 18.86
C ALA A 125 -20.87 -15.32 19.10
N GLU A 126 -22.17 -15.06 19.07
CA GLU A 126 -22.82 -13.75 19.22
C GLU A 126 -23.88 -13.85 20.32
N SER A 127 -23.78 -13.13 21.44
CA SER A 127 -22.72 -12.23 21.91
C SER A 127 -22.53 -12.38 23.43
N LEU A 128 -21.38 -12.02 24.01
CA LEU A 128 -21.13 -12.14 25.45
C LEU A 128 -21.61 -10.92 26.25
N ILE A 129 -21.40 -9.70 25.76
CA ILE A 129 -21.60 -8.47 26.54
C ILE A 129 -22.68 -7.59 25.92
N ALA A 130 -22.58 -7.31 24.63
CA ALA A 130 -23.43 -6.40 23.89
C ALA A 130 -23.96 -7.09 22.64
N ARG A 131 -25.29 -7.21 22.56
CA ARG A 131 -25.99 -7.89 21.46
C ARG A 131 -26.83 -6.91 20.64
N TYR A 132 -27.06 -7.28 19.38
CA TYR A 132 -28.05 -6.64 18.54
C TYR A 132 -29.30 -7.54 18.47
N ASN A 133 -30.45 -7.01 18.86
CA ASN A 133 -31.72 -7.69 18.72
C ASN A 133 -32.29 -7.39 17.33
N HIS A 134 -32.26 -8.37 16.43
CA HIS A 134 -32.75 -8.22 15.05
C HIS A 134 -34.26 -7.96 14.97
N ALA A 135 -35.06 -8.51 15.88
CA ALA A 135 -36.51 -8.33 15.88
C ALA A 135 -36.89 -6.88 16.27
N GLU A 136 -36.24 -6.34 17.29
CA GLU A 136 -36.47 -4.98 17.80
C GLU A 136 -35.59 -3.92 17.12
N LYS A 137 -34.61 -4.35 16.32
CA LYS A 137 -33.56 -3.51 15.72
C LYS A 137 -32.82 -2.64 16.75
N SER A 138 -32.61 -3.19 17.95
CA SER A 138 -32.09 -2.48 19.12
C SER A 138 -30.75 -3.05 19.61
N TYR A 139 -29.91 -2.21 20.22
CA TYR A 139 -28.68 -2.66 20.88
C TYR A 139 -28.93 -2.80 22.38
N VAL A 140 -28.71 -3.99 22.94
CA VAL A 140 -29.01 -4.29 24.34
C VAL A 140 -27.85 -5.05 25.01
N MET A 141 -27.80 -4.99 26.34
CA MET A 141 -26.87 -5.82 27.11
C MET A 141 -27.32 -7.29 27.06
N VAL A 142 -26.34 -8.20 27.05
CA VAL A 142 -26.62 -9.64 27.12
C VAL A 142 -27.10 -10.00 28.54
N PRO A 143 -28.24 -10.71 28.68
CA PRO A 143 -28.73 -11.18 29.97
C PRO A 143 -27.71 -12.08 30.68
N LYS A 144 -27.72 -12.06 32.02
CA LYS A 144 -26.76 -12.82 32.82
C LYS A 144 -26.75 -14.33 32.51
N ALA A 145 -27.93 -14.92 32.33
CA ALA A 145 -28.06 -16.34 32.00
C ALA A 145 -27.37 -16.67 30.66
N ASP A 146 -27.64 -15.89 29.61
CA ASP A 146 -27.04 -16.05 28.28
C ASP A 146 -25.52 -15.84 28.32
N HIS A 147 -25.05 -14.82 29.06
CA HIS A 147 -23.62 -14.56 29.28
C HIS A 147 -22.93 -15.76 29.93
N ASP A 148 -23.47 -16.24 31.05
CA ASP A 148 -22.86 -17.33 31.83
C ASP A 148 -22.86 -18.64 31.03
N TRP A 149 -23.95 -18.93 30.30
CA TRP A 149 -24.04 -20.08 29.39
C TRP A 149 -23.01 -19.99 28.25
N LEU A 150 -22.89 -18.83 27.60
CA LEU A 150 -21.99 -18.69 26.47
C LEU A 150 -20.51 -18.72 26.91
N LEU A 151 -20.19 -18.09 28.03
CA LEU A 151 -18.84 -18.13 28.59
C LEU A 151 -18.43 -19.56 28.95
N ALA A 152 -19.31 -20.37 29.54
CA ALA A 152 -19.05 -21.77 29.83
C ALA A 152 -18.74 -22.58 28.56
N ASN A 153 -19.50 -22.36 27.49
CA ASN A 153 -19.27 -23.01 26.19
C ASN A 153 -17.94 -22.58 25.56
N PHE A 154 -17.57 -21.31 25.65
CA PHE A 154 -16.25 -20.86 25.20
C PHE A 154 -15.12 -21.49 26.01
N LYS A 155 -15.26 -21.62 27.34
CA LYS A 155 -14.25 -22.29 28.17
C LYS A 155 -14.08 -23.75 27.77
N LYS A 156 -15.19 -24.47 27.53
CA LYS A 156 -15.17 -25.83 26.98
C LYS A 156 -14.48 -25.91 25.61
N ALA A 157 -14.72 -24.95 24.72
CA ALA A 157 -14.01 -24.90 23.44
C ALA A 157 -12.49 -24.71 23.61
N GLN A 158 -12.07 -23.88 24.58
CA GLN A 158 -10.67 -23.66 24.91
C GLN A 158 -10.00 -24.92 25.49
N GLU A 159 -10.71 -25.74 26.26
CA GLU A 159 -10.22 -27.04 26.74
C GLU A 159 -9.86 -27.99 25.59
N TYR A 160 -10.57 -27.89 24.45
CA TYR A 160 -10.24 -28.61 23.22
C TYR A 160 -9.11 -27.96 22.39
N GLY A 161 -8.48 -26.89 22.89
CA GLY A 161 -7.41 -26.17 22.22
C GLY A 161 -7.87 -25.19 21.13
N LEU A 162 -9.16 -24.84 21.09
CA LEU A 162 -9.74 -23.94 20.09
C LEU A 162 -9.62 -22.47 20.53
N GLU A 163 -9.40 -21.57 19.56
CA GLU A 163 -9.57 -20.14 19.81
C GLU A 163 -11.07 -19.81 19.97
N ALA A 164 -11.43 -19.14 21.06
CA ALA A 164 -12.79 -18.67 21.31
C ALA A 164 -12.91 -17.19 20.93
N ILE A 165 -13.86 -16.85 20.07
CA ILE A 165 -14.07 -15.50 19.53
C ILE A 165 -15.50 -15.05 19.81
N SER A 166 -15.68 -13.87 20.39
CA SER A 166 -17.00 -13.27 20.58
C SER A 166 -17.18 -12.09 19.62
N ILE A 167 -18.28 -12.10 18.87
CA ILE A 167 -18.71 -10.95 18.08
C ILE A 167 -19.73 -10.16 18.91
N GLU A 168 -19.43 -8.89 19.13
CA GLU A 168 -20.23 -7.97 19.95
C GLU A 168 -20.77 -6.85 19.08
N TYR A 169 -21.93 -6.32 19.45
CA TYR A 169 -22.65 -5.34 18.65
C TYR A 169 -22.92 -4.03 19.37
N THR A 170 -22.51 -2.93 18.74
CA THR A 170 -22.83 -1.57 19.18
C THR A 170 -22.75 -0.55 18.02
N ASN A 171 -23.70 0.39 18.00
CA ASN A 171 -23.65 1.59 17.14
C ASN A 171 -22.88 2.76 17.78
N LYS A 172 -22.21 2.53 18.90
CA LYS A 172 -21.44 3.57 19.62
C LYS A 172 -20.02 3.71 19.05
N SER A 173 -19.34 4.77 19.49
CA SER A 173 -18.00 5.17 19.03
C SER A 173 -16.91 4.10 19.20
N THR A 174 -15.80 4.24 18.47
CA THR A 174 -14.56 3.43 18.60
C THR A 174 -14.14 3.24 20.05
N LYS A 175 -14.17 4.31 20.87
CA LYS A 175 -13.83 4.24 22.30
C LYS A 175 -14.71 3.24 23.07
N THR A 176 -15.99 3.21 22.76
CA THR A 176 -16.93 2.25 23.38
C THR A 176 -16.66 0.83 22.89
N ARG A 177 -16.43 0.67 21.58
CA ARG A 177 -16.07 -0.64 20.99
C ARG A 177 -14.82 -1.23 21.64
N LEU A 178 -13.76 -0.43 21.79
CA LEU A 178 -12.53 -0.84 22.48
C LEU A 178 -12.75 -1.19 23.95
N HIS A 179 -13.63 -0.47 24.65
CA HIS A 179 -13.97 -0.79 26.04
C HIS A 179 -14.67 -2.15 26.16
N ILE A 180 -15.65 -2.42 25.29
CA ILE A 180 -16.31 -3.74 25.21
C ILE A 180 -15.29 -4.82 24.87
N ALA A 181 -14.45 -4.58 23.85
CA ALA A 181 -13.43 -5.52 23.43
C ALA A 181 -12.45 -5.88 24.55
N LYS A 182 -11.97 -4.90 25.32
CA LYS A 182 -11.11 -5.11 26.49
C LYS A 182 -11.79 -5.94 27.58
N ARG A 183 -13.09 -5.73 27.82
CA ARG A 183 -13.87 -6.55 28.78
C ARG A 183 -14.00 -7.99 28.33
N VAL A 184 -14.31 -8.24 27.05
CA VAL A 184 -14.35 -9.60 26.48
C VAL A 184 -12.96 -10.25 26.56
N LYS A 185 -11.90 -9.50 26.24
CA LYS A 185 -10.52 -9.98 26.34
C LYS A 185 -10.13 -10.38 27.75
N ALA A 186 -10.59 -9.64 28.78
CA ALA A 186 -10.35 -9.96 30.18
C ALA A 186 -10.97 -11.30 30.62
N LEU A 187 -12.00 -11.79 29.92
CA LEU A 187 -12.58 -13.12 30.12
C LEU A 187 -11.77 -14.24 29.44
N GLY A 188 -10.68 -13.90 28.74
CA GLY A 188 -9.84 -14.80 27.96
C GLY A 188 -10.40 -15.12 26.58
N ILE A 189 -11.34 -14.32 26.06
CA ILE A 189 -11.99 -14.52 24.77
C ILE A 189 -11.51 -13.48 23.75
N VAL A 190 -11.37 -13.83 22.48
CA VAL A 190 -10.94 -12.89 21.42
C VAL A 190 -12.14 -12.00 21.02
N PRO A 191 -12.05 -10.67 21.15
CA PRO A 191 -13.17 -9.78 20.80
C PRO A 191 -13.17 -9.38 19.32
N TYR A 192 -14.36 -9.22 18.76
CA TYR A 192 -14.60 -8.39 17.58
C TYR A 192 -15.89 -7.60 17.78
N VAL A 193 -15.79 -6.27 17.85
CA VAL A 193 -16.92 -5.40 18.20
C VAL A 193 -17.29 -4.51 17.02
N THR A 194 -18.51 -4.61 16.50
CA THR A 194 -18.95 -3.88 15.31
C THR A 194 -20.44 -3.49 15.38
N ASP A 195 -21.04 -2.99 14.31
CA ASP A 195 -22.48 -2.71 14.21
C ASP A 195 -23.30 -4.00 14.00
N GLY A 196 -24.57 -3.96 14.37
CA GLY A 196 -25.48 -5.11 14.32
C GLY A 196 -25.78 -5.67 12.92
N LEU A 197 -25.37 -4.97 11.86
CA LEU A 197 -25.55 -5.41 10.47
C LEU A 197 -24.23 -5.82 9.81
N LEU A 198 -23.11 -5.84 10.57
CA LEU A 198 -21.77 -6.19 10.07
C LEU A 198 -21.35 -5.31 8.88
N GLN A 199 -21.77 -4.05 8.89
CA GLN A 199 -21.51 -3.08 7.83
C GLN A 199 -20.22 -2.29 8.10
N GLU A 200 -19.91 -1.99 9.33
CA GLU A 200 -18.70 -1.28 9.70
C GLU A 200 -17.54 -2.26 9.95
N GLN A 201 -16.33 -1.82 9.65
CA GLN A 201 -15.14 -2.48 10.15
C GLN A 201 -15.08 -2.32 11.69
N GLY A 202 -15.16 -3.46 12.38
CA GLY A 202 -15.15 -3.51 13.84
C GLY A 202 -13.77 -3.29 14.47
N GLU A 203 -13.78 -3.14 15.79
CA GLU A 203 -12.59 -3.00 16.63
C GLU A 203 -12.33 -4.29 17.43
N CYS A 204 -11.06 -4.59 17.66
CA CYS A 204 -10.62 -5.66 18.58
C CYS A 204 -10.17 -5.04 19.91
N GLU A 205 -9.26 -5.66 20.65
CA GLU A 205 -8.70 -5.10 21.90
C GLU A 205 -7.66 -3.99 21.67
N ILE A 206 -7.15 -3.87 20.44
CA ILE A 206 -6.16 -2.90 19.98
C ILE A 206 -6.86 -1.85 19.13
N GLU A 207 -6.58 -0.58 19.42
CA GLU A 207 -7.04 0.55 18.59
C GLU A 207 -6.30 0.53 17.26
N ARG A 208 -7.03 0.33 16.17
CA ARG A 208 -6.45 0.39 14.82
C ARG A 208 -6.19 1.85 14.44
N ILE A 209 -5.01 2.09 13.90
CA ILE A 209 -4.67 3.37 13.27
C ILE A 209 -5.14 3.31 11.81
N ARG A 210 -6.08 4.18 11.46
CA ARG A 210 -6.59 4.34 10.10
C ARG A 210 -5.60 5.20 9.31
N ARG A 211 -5.18 4.72 8.14
CA ARG A 211 -4.22 5.43 7.27
C ARG A 211 -4.84 5.91 5.97
N ASP A 212 -6.01 5.42 5.60
CA ASP A 212 -6.66 5.81 4.35
C ASP A 212 -7.17 7.25 4.47
N VAL A 213 -6.79 8.11 3.53
CA VAL A 213 -7.32 9.46 3.33
C VAL A 213 -8.18 9.42 2.08
N LEU A 214 -9.49 9.62 2.22
CA LEU A 214 -10.41 9.62 1.09
C LEU A 214 -10.27 10.93 0.32
N VAL A 215 -9.97 10.85 -0.99
CA VAL A 215 -9.89 12.03 -1.85
C VAL A 215 -10.98 11.95 -2.91
N LEU A 216 -12.02 12.76 -2.74
CA LEU A 216 -13.12 12.83 -3.70
C LEU A 216 -12.70 13.67 -4.91
N ILE A 217 -12.82 13.07 -6.09
CA ILE A 217 -12.44 13.67 -7.37
C ILE A 217 -13.58 13.54 -8.39
N ASN A 218 -13.59 14.43 -9.39
CA ASN A 218 -14.41 14.30 -10.58
C ASN A 218 -13.54 13.81 -11.74
N GLN A 219 -13.54 12.51 -12.04
CA GLN A 219 -12.71 12.01 -13.14
C GLN A 219 -13.18 12.49 -14.52
N SER A 220 -14.43 12.92 -14.67
CA SER A 220 -14.98 13.31 -15.97
C SER A 220 -14.33 14.57 -16.56
N VAL A 221 -13.71 15.42 -15.74
CA VAL A 221 -13.03 16.65 -16.17
C VAL A 221 -11.54 16.43 -16.47
N PHE A 222 -10.98 15.26 -16.16
CA PHE A 222 -9.56 14.98 -16.41
C PHE A 222 -9.33 14.49 -17.84
N LYS A 223 -8.11 14.73 -18.33
CA LYS A 223 -7.65 14.18 -19.61
C LYS A 223 -7.87 12.66 -19.63
N GLU A 224 -8.48 12.17 -20.70
CA GLU A 224 -8.77 10.74 -20.90
C GLU A 224 -9.58 10.08 -19.78
N LYS A 225 -10.22 10.87 -18.90
CA LYS A 225 -10.92 10.40 -17.70
C LYS A 225 -10.02 9.56 -16.77
N ASN A 226 -8.72 9.83 -16.76
CA ASN A 226 -7.75 9.07 -16.00
C ASN A 226 -7.28 9.86 -14.76
N PRO A 227 -7.39 9.31 -13.54
CA PRO A 227 -6.93 9.97 -12.32
C PRO A 227 -5.44 10.30 -12.29
N ILE A 228 -4.61 9.68 -13.15
CA ILE A 228 -3.18 10.01 -13.26
C ILE A 228 -2.94 11.48 -13.62
N TYR A 229 -3.90 12.15 -14.27
CA TYR A 229 -3.82 13.56 -14.64
C TYR A 229 -4.49 14.50 -13.64
N SER A 230 -4.97 13.99 -12.50
CA SER A 230 -5.60 14.81 -11.48
C SER A 230 -4.55 15.50 -10.61
N ASP A 231 -4.80 16.75 -10.21
CA ASP A 231 -3.96 17.44 -9.23
C ASP A 231 -3.94 16.70 -7.88
N ALA A 232 -5.01 15.96 -7.57
CA ALA A 232 -5.04 15.04 -6.44
C ALA A 232 -3.95 13.96 -6.52
N HIS A 233 -3.67 13.43 -7.71
CA HIS A 233 -2.59 12.48 -7.91
C HIS A 233 -1.21 13.16 -8.01
N LEU A 234 -1.13 14.24 -8.79
CA LEU A 234 0.13 14.89 -9.16
C LEU A 234 0.72 15.75 -8.04
N ALA A 235 -0.13 16.34 -7.17
CA ALA A 235 0.29 17.26 -6.13
C ALA A 235 0.13 16.66 -4.72
N ILE A 236 -1.09 16.29 -4.31
CA ILE A 236 -1.35 16.02 -2.87
C ILE A 236 -1.06 14.59 -2.41
N SER A 237 -1.02 13.62 -3.33
CA SER A 237 -0.78 12.21 -2.97
C SER A 237 0.58 12.02 -2.29
N MET A 238 1.65 12.63 -2.81
CA MET A 238 3.00 12.48 -2.24
C MET A 238 3.13 13.07 -0.82
N PRO A 239 2.65 14.30 -0.52
CA PRO A 239 2.65 14.82 0.85
C PRO A 239 1.86 13.98 1.86
N ILE A 240 0.74 13.36 1.43
CA ILE A 240 -0.03 12.42 2.27
C ILE A 240 0.81 11.18 2.57
N GLU A 241 1.44 10.61 1.53
CA GLU A 241 2.28 9.42 1.67
C GLU A 241 3.51 9.65 2.55
N HIS A 242 4.09 10.85 2.50
CA HIS A 242 5.17 11.25 3.38
C HIS A 242 4.80 11.00 4.86
N TYR A 243 3.60 11.37 5.27
CA TYR A 243 3.12 11.16 6.65
C TYR A 243 2.69 9.73 6.97
N GLY A 244 2.92 8.76 6.07
CA GLY A 244 2.56 7.35 6.26
C GLY A 244 1.09 7.04 5.96
N TYR A 245 0.31 8.01 5.49
CA TYR A 245 -1.08 7.86 5.10
C TYR A 245 -1.21 7.41 3.63
N VAL A 246 -2.37 6.86 3.26
CA VAL A 246 -2.64 6.30 1.94
C VAL A 246 -3.71 7.14 1.24
N PRO A 247 -3.39 7.84 0.14
CA PRO A 247 -4.41 8.56 -0.64
C PRO A 247 -5.30 7.57 -1.39
N ILE A 248 -6.61 7.63 -1.14
CA ILE A 248 -7.62 6.81 -1.82
C ILE A 248 -8.43 7.73 -2.74
N LEU A 249 -8.06 7.76 -4.02
CA LEU A 249 -8.76 8.54 -5.04
C LEU A 249 -10.11 7.91 -5.37
N TYR A 250 -11.19 8.66 -5.18
CA TYR A 250 -12.55 8.16 -5.34
C TYR A 250 -13.36 9.04 -6.31
N ASP A 251 -13.71 8.46 -7.45
CA ASP A 251 -14.46 9.16 -8.50
C ASP A 251 -15.95 9.27 -8.20
N ILE A 252 -16.38 10.48 -7.85
CA ILE A 252 -17.79 10.79 -7.61
C ILE A 252 -18.53 11.21 -8.88
N SER A 253 -17.88 11.22 -10.04
CA SER A 253 -18.56 11.46 -11.32
C SER A 253 -19.34 10.23 -11.77
N SER A 254 -18.81 9.02 -11.51
CA SER A 254 -19.45 7.74 -11.86
C SER A 254 -20.00 6.98 -10.66
N LYS A 255 -19.38 7.06 -9.47
CA LYS A 255 -19.78 6.32 -8.27
C LYS A 255 -20.68 7.17 -7.36
N GLU A 256 -21.57 6.54 -6.58
CA GLU A 256 -22.24 7.26 -5.49
C GLU A 256 -21.23 7.62 -4.40
N LEU A 257 -21.54 8.62 -3.58
CA LEU A 257 -20.74 8.95 -2.40
C LEU A 257 -20.61 7.72 -1.48
N PRO A 258 -19.43 7.47 -0.90
CA PRO A 258 -19.23 6.31 -0.04
C PRO A 258 -20.06 6.47 1.24
N GLU A 259 -20.92 5.50 1.52
CA GLU A 259 -21.76 5.50 2.72
C GLU A 259 -20.94 5.31 4.00
N ARG A 260 -19.82 4.58 3.91
CA ARG A 260 -18.95 4.21 5.03
C ARG A 260 -17.68 5.02 5.01
N ILE A 261 -17.57 5.96 5.94
CA ILE A 261 -16.39 6.82 6.07
C ILE A 261 -15.65 6.52 7.37
N GLU A 262 -16.41 6.45 8.47
CA GLU A 262 -15.89 6.44 9.84
C GLU A 262 -15.12 5.17 10.20
N ASP A 263 -15.40 4.05 9.56
CA ASP A 263 -14.73 2.78 9.84
C ASP A 263 -13.43 2.64 9.05
N ARG A 264 -13.31 3.27 7.88
CA ARG A 264 -12.17 3.07 6.98
C ARG A 264 -11.18 4.22 6.98
N TYR A 265 -11.67 5.44 6.87
CA TYR A 265 -10.84 6.60 6.57
C TYR A 265 -10.48 7.37 7.84
N HIS A 266 -9.27 7.91 7.85
CA HIS A 266 -8.82 8.86 8.87
C HIS A 266 -9.47 10.23 8.64
N SER A 267 -9.40 10.72 7.39
CA SER A 267 -9.88 12.03 6.99
C SER A 267 -10.27 12.05 5.51
N VAL A 268 -10.88 13.17 5.09
CA VAL A 268 -11.44 13.37 3.76
C VAL A 268 -10.86 14.65 3.13
N ILE A 269 -10.58 14.57 1.84
CA ILE A 269 -10.28 15.72 0.97
C ILE A 269 -11.36 15.78 -0.11
N VAL A 270 -11.96 16.95 -0.27
CA VAL A 270 -12.92 17.26 -1.33
C VAL A 270 -12.23 18.18 -2.33
N TRP A 271 -11.87 17.63 -3.49
CA TRP A 271 -11.22 18.39 -4.56
C TRP A 271 -11.90 18.08 -5.88
N VAL A 272 -13.08 18.68 -6.04
CA VAL A 272 -14.02 18.35 -7.11
C VAL A 272 -14.22 19.61 -7.96
N GLY A 273 -13.81 19.53 -9.22
CA GLY A 273 -14.13 20.52 -10.24
C GLY A 273 -15.34 20.10 -11.07
N GLY A 274 -16.06 21.08 -11.64
CA GLY A 274 -17.21 20.83 -12.52
C GLY A 274 -18.41 20.17 -11.82
N GLU A 275 -19.42 19.79 -12.61
CA GLU A 275 -20.62 19.16 -12.08
C GLU A 275 -20.52 17.63 -12.01
N THR A 276 -21.22 17.04 -11.03
CA THR A 276 -21.32 15.61 -10.81
C THR A 276 -22.76 15.23 -10.42
N LYS A 277 -23.12 13.95 -10.57
CA LYS A 277 -24.42 13.43 -10.10
C LYS A 277 -24.62 13.52 -8.58
N ASN A 278 -23.53 13.70 -7.82
CA ASN A 278 -23.54 13.74 -6.37
C ASN A 278 -23.61 15.16 -5.80
N ASN A 279 -23.62 16.21 -6.65
CA ASN A 279 -23.57 17.61 -6.23
C ASN A 279 -24.57 17.94 -5.10
N ALA A 280 -25.84 17.54 -5.27
CA ALA A 280 -26.90 17.83 -4.31
C ALA A 280 -26.72 17.08 -2.96
N LYS A 281 -26.03 15.94 -2.96
CA LYS A 281 -25.82 15.09 -1.77
C LYS A 281 -24.52 15.42 -1.04
N LEU A 282 -23.57 16.09 -1.70
CA LEU A 282 -22.21 16.28 -1.17
C LEU A 282 -22.19 17.14 0.09
N TYR A 283 -23.05 18.17 0.17
CA TYR A 283 -23.21 18.97 1.38
C TYR A 283 -23.60 18.11 2.59
N GLU A 284 -24.72 17.38 2.48
CA GLU A 284 -25.22 16.50 3.55
C GLU A 284 -24.20 15.44 3.94
N TRP A 285 -23.49 14.89 2.96
CA TRP A 285 -22.43 13.92 3.19
C TRP A 285 -21.23 14.52 3.95
N ALA A 286 -20.78 15.72 3.57
CA ALA A 286 -19.70 16.41 4.26
C ALA A 286 -20.11 16.88 5.66
N LEU A 287 -21.37 17.28 5.84
CA LEU A 287 -21.94 17.61 7.14
C LEU A 287 -21.94 16.40 8.07
N LYS A 288 -22.37 15.22 7.58
CA LYS A 288 -22.28 13.96 8.33
C LYS A 288 -20.84 13.60 8.71
N ALA A 289 -19.89 13.77 7.80
CA ALA A 289 -18.46 13.56 8.11
C ALA A 289 -18.00 14.48 9.26
N LYS A 290 -18.37 15.77 9.20
CA LYS A 290 -18.12 16.74 10.27
C LYS A 290 -18.76 16.34 11.60
N GLU A 291 -20.04 15.94 11.61
CA GLU A 291 -20.76 15.51 12.82
C GLU A 291 -20.14 14.28 13.47
N LYS A 292 -19.58 13.37 12.66
CA LYS A 292 -18.81 12.21 13.11
C LYS A 292 -17.35 12.53 13.47
N ASN A 293 -16.98 13.82 13.50
CA ASN A 293 -15.63 14.32 13.78
C ASN A 293 -14.54 13.79 12.82
N ILE A 294 -14.92 13.48 11.57
CA ILE A 294 -13.98 13.18 10.50
C ILE A 294 -13.54 14.50 9.88
N LYS A 295 -12.22 14.73 9.79
CA LYS A 295 -11.70 15.99 9.26
C LYS A 295 -11.89 16.08 7.75
N VAL A 296 -12.40 17.21 7.29
CA VAL A 296 -12.67 17.49 5.87
C VAL A 296 -11.81 18.67 5.41
N LEU A 297 -11.03 18.48 4.36
CA LEU A 297 -10.27 19.52 3.67
C LEU A 297 -10.90 19.81 2.31
N PHE A 298 -11.33 21.06 2.08
CA PHE A 298 -11.83 21.51 0.78
C PHE A 298 -10.72 22.21 0.00
N LEU A 299 -10.53 21.85 -1.27
CA LEU A 299 -9.52 22.43 -2.15
C LEU A 299 -10.17 23.05 -3.39
N ASP A 300 -9.59 24.17 -3.84
CA ASP A 300 -9.99 25.07 -4.93
C ASP A 300 -11.33 25.78 -4.76
N ASN A 301 -12.38 25.09 -4.35
CA ASN A 301 -13.71 25.68 -4.33
C ASN A 301 -14.66 25.04 -3.30
N PHE A 302 -15.76 25.75 -3.08
CA PHE A 302 -16.92 25.27 -2.36
C PHE A 302 -18.12 25.13 -3.31
N SER A 303 -17.94 24.59 -4.52
CA SER A 303 -18.97 24.58 -5.58
C SER A 303 -20.31 23.95 -5.17
N TYR A 304 -20.36 23.29 -4.02
CA TYR A 304 -21.52 22.58 -3.48
C TYR A 304 -21.97 23.09 -2.10
N LEU A 305 -21.25 24.07 -1.53
CA LEU A 305 -21.67 24.88 -0.36
C LEU A 305 -22.04 26.29 -0.85
N GLY A 306 -22.96 26.39 -1.79
CA GLY A 306 -23.28 27.66 -2.47
C GLY A 306 -24.27 28.54 -1.69
N LYS A 307 -25.09 27.94 -0.82
CA LYS A 307 -26.11 28.65 -0.05
C LYS A 307 -25.52 29.17 1.26
N ASN A 308 -25.93 30.36 1.69
CA ASN A 308 -25.47 30.98 2.93
C ASN A 308 -25.66 30.07 4.15
N GLU A 309 -26.78 29.36 4.24
CA GLU A 309 -27.07 28.40 5.32
C GLU A 309 -26.06 27.24 5.35
N GLN A 310 -25.65 26.73 4.18
CA GLN A 310 -24.67 25.65 4.07
C GLN A 310 -23.29 26.12 4.51
N LEU A 311 -22.88 27.33 4.13
CA LEU A 311 -21.62 27.95 4.56
C LEU A 311 -21.60 28.21 6.07
N GLN A 312 -22.70 28.73 6.62
CA GLN A 312 -22.86 28.96 8.05
C GLN A 312 -22.74 27.67 8.87
N ALA A 313 -23.25 26.55 8.35
CA ALA A 313 -23.07 25.23 8.98
C ALA A 313 -21.58 24.85 9.12
N PHE A 314 -20.66 25.44 8.35
CA PHE A 314 -19.20 25.29 8.48
C PHE A 314 -18.53 26.50 9.17
N GLY A 315 -19.28 27.44 9.72
CA GLY A 315 -18.75 28.65 10.35
C GLY A 315 -18.25 29.70 9.35
N LEU A 316 -18.68 29.61 8.09
CA LEU A 316 -18.30 30.52 7.02
C LEU A 316 -19.38 31.59 6.83
N LYS A 317 -18.94 32.83 6.62
CA LYS A 317 -19.80 33.95 6.27
C LYS A 317 -19.40 34.47 4.89
N LYS A 318 -20.42 34.74 4.09
CA LYS A 318 -20.28 35.24 2.72
C LYS A 318 -20.81 36.66 2.62
N GLU A 319 -20.03 37.54 2.00
CA GLU A 319 -20.44 38.91 1.69
C GLU A 319 -20.00 39.32 0.28
N THR A 320 -20.73 40.24 -0.35
CA THR A 320 -20.35 40.80 -1.65
C THR A 320 -19.12 41.70 -1.52
N ASN A 321 -18.16 41.56 -2.43
CA ASN A 321 -17.03 42.46 -2.52
C ASN A 321 -17.44 43.81 -3.09
N LYS A 322 -17.28 44.87 -2.29
CA LYS A 322 -17.61 46.26 -2.66
C LYS A 322 -16.39 47.06 -3.13
N ASN A 323 -15.24 46.42 -3.32
CA ASN A 323 -14.04 47.05 -3.88
C ASN A 323 -14.08 47.05 -5.41
N LYS A 324 -13.23 47.86 -6.05
CA LYS A 324 -12.99 47.81 -7.50
C LYS A 324 -11.94 46.75 -7.82
N LEU A 325 -12.01 46.17 -9.02
CA LEU A 325 -11.00 45.24 -9.53
C LEU A 325 -9.56 45.81 -9.50
N THR A 326 -9.43 47.11 -9.67
CA THR A 326 -8.14 47.83 -9.67
C THR A 326 -7.69 48.30 -8.28
N ASP A 327 -8.52 48.15 -7.24
CA ASP A 327 -8.12 48.49 -5.89
C ASP A 327 -7.04 47.52 -5.39
N LYS A 328 -6.00 48.07 -4.75
CA LYS A 328 -4.96 47.25 -4.13
C LYS A 328 -5.54 46.45 -2.97
N SER A 329 -5.09 45.20 -2.85
CA SER A 329 -5.32 44.35 -1.69
C SER A 329 -3.99 43.89 -1.11
N GLU A 330 -3.99 43.59 0.19
CA GLU A 330 -2.82 43.11 0.93
C GLU A 330 -3.05 41.67 1.38
N VAL A 331 -2.15 40.77 1.01
CA VAL A 331 -2.14 39.39 1.50
C VAL A 331 -1.31 39.31 2.77
N LYS A 332 -1.91 38.82 3.86
CA LYS A 332 -1.23 38.51 5.13
C LYS A 332 -1.24 37.00 5.38
N TYR A 333 -0.08 36.48 5.74
CA TYR A 333 0.07 35.10 6.21
C TYR A 333 -0.10 35.07 7.72
N HIS A 334 -0.66 33.98 8.25
CA HIS A 334 -0.56 33.70 9.68
C HIS A 334 0.92 33.61 10.09
N THR A 335 1.26 33.99 11.32
CA THR A 335 2.66 34.07 11.81
C THR A 335 3.45 32.77 11.72
N SER A 336 2.76 31.62 11.71
CA SER A 336 3.36 30.29 11.55
C SER A 336 3.52 29.84 10.10
N TYR A 337 3.19 30.69 9.13
CA TYR A 337 3.24 30.41 7.70
C TYR A 337 4.02 31.52 6.98
N ALA A 338 4.62 31.15 5.87
CA ALA A 338 5.32 32.05 4.97
C ALA A 338 5.08 31.59 3.52
N PRO A 339 5.33 32.46 2.52
CA PRO A 339 5.46 32.02 1.14
C PRO A 339 6.40 30.82 1.02
N TYR A 340 6.02 29.82 0.22
CA TYR A 340 6.81 28.59 0.06
C TYR A 340 7.57 28.59 -1.27
N GLU A 341 7.03 28.02 -2.35
CA GLU A 341 7.69 28.04 -3.67
C GLU A 341 7.44 29.35 -4.39
N VAL A 342 6.20 29.85 -4.31
CA VAL A 342 5.78 31.14 -4.86
C VAL A 342 4.85 31.85 -3.85
N PRO A 343 4.88 33.18 -3.73
CA PRO A 343 3.92 33.86 -2.88
C PRO A 343 2.52 33.85 -3.51
N PHE A 344 1.49 33.58 -2.71
CA PHE A 344 0.11 33.89 -3.10
C PHE A 344 -0.06 35.41 -3.25
N LYS A 345 -0.54 35.85 -4.42
CA LYS A 345 -0.72 37.28 -4.73
C LYS A 345 -2.11 37.82 -4.45
N GLY A 346 -3.08 36.97 -4.10
CA GLY A 346 -4.48 37.38 -4.03
C GLY A 346 -5.06 37.67 -5.42
N SER A 347 -6.38 37.58 -5.55
CA SER A 347 -7.10 38.04 -6.73
C SER A 347 -8.35 38.79 -6.27
N TYR A 348 -8.94 39.55 -7.17
CA TYR A 348 -10.27 40.09 -6.92
C TYR A 348 -11.29 38.95 -6.99
N TYR A 349 -12.14 38.85 -5.99
CA TYR A 349 -13.23 37.89 -5.92
C TYR A 349 -14.53 38.64 -5.72
N ASP A 350 -15.59 38.32 -6.46
CA ASP A 350 -16.90 38.96 -6.32
C ASP A 350 -17.55 38.67 -4.96
N GLU A 351 -17.26 37.48 -4.40
CA GLU A 351 -17.72 37.05 -3.09
C GLU A 351 -16.53 36.87 -2.14
N LEU A 352 -16.60 37.51 -0.97
CA LEU A 352 -15.60 37.39 0.09
C LEU A 352 -16.11 36.42 1.15
N LEU A 353 -15.24 35.48 1.52
CA LEU A 353 -15.51 34.53 2.59
C LEU A 353 -14.68 34.87 3.82
N THR A 354 -15.33 34.91 4.97
CA THR A 354 -14.69 34.97 6.29
C THR A 354 -15.10 33.74 7.11
N VAL A 355 -14.31 33.42 8.12
CA VAL A 355 -14.49 32.22 8.93
C VAL A 355 -14.39 32.54 10.42
N GLU A 356 -15.25 31.92 11.22
CA GLU A 356 -15.20 32.01 12.68
C GLU A 356 -14.42 30.84 13.29
N ASN A 357 -13.80 31.07 14.45
CA ASN A 357 -13.11 30.03 15.24
C ASN A 357 -12.07 29.24 14.44
N ALA A 358 -11.27 29.93 13.64
CA ALA A 358 -10.30 29.32 12.74
C ALA A 358 -8.94 30.01 12.81
N LYS A 359 -7.89 29.28 12.42
CA LYS A 359 -6.58 29.82 12.11
C LYS A 359 -6.59 30.30 10.66
N GLU A 360 -6.71 31.61 10.45
CA GLU A 360 -6.69 32.27 9.13
C GLU A 360 -5.28 32.17 8.51
N VAL A 361 -4.98 31.08 7.80
CA VAL A 361 -3.65 30.82 7.20
C VAL A 361 -3.28 31.92 6.20
N LEU A 362 -4.23 32.32 5.36
CA LEU A 362 -4.11 33.46 4.45
C LEU A 362 -5.31 34.39 4.64
N LYS A 363 -5.02 35.68 4.76
CA LYS A 363 -6.02 36.75 4.83
C LYS A 363 -5.73 37.80 3.77
N ILE A 364 -6.76 38.26 3.08
CA ILE A 364 -6.71 39.38 2.15
C ILE A 364 -7.41 40.56 2.80
N ASN A 365 -6.69 41.67 2.97
CA ASN A 365 -7.27 42.93 3.40
C ASN A 365 -7.48 43.82 2.19
N TYR A 366 -8.71 44.26 1.98
CA TYR A 366 -9.06 45.18 0.91
C TYR A 366 -9.06 46.62 1.42
N LYS A 367 -8.94 47.57 0.47
CA LYS A 367 -8.88 49.01 0.75
C LYS A 367 -10.08 49.52 1.56
N ASN A 368 -11.29 49.01 1.30
CA ASN A 368 -12.50 49.41 2.00
C ASN A 368 -12.70 48.74 3.38
N LYS A 369 -11.66 48.10 3.93
CA LYS A 369 -11.66 47.33 5.19
C LYS A 369 -12.42 46.00 5.14
N GLN A 370 -13.00 45.60 4.01
CA GLN A 370 -13.45 44.21 3.84
C GLN A 370 -12.26 43.27 3.85
N THR A 371 -12.51 42.03 4.25
CA THR A 371 -11.48 41.00 4.31
C THR A 371 -11.98 39.69 3.73
N ALA A 372 -11.09 38.92 3.14
CA ALA A 372 -11.34 37.53 2.77
C ALA A 372 -10.31 36.61 3.41
N THR A 373 -10.72 35.39 3.74
CA THR A 373 -9.86 34.33 4.26
C THR A 373 -9.88 33.18 3.26
N PRO A 374 -9.05 33.22 2.19
CA PRO A 374 -9.03 32.17 1.17
C PRO A 374 -8.48 30.82 1.67
N MET A 375 -7.74 30.80 2.79
CA MET A 375 -7.22 29.56 3.37
C MET A 375 -7.28 29.60 4.89
N ALA A 376 -7.84 28.57 5.51
CA ALA A 376 -7.92 28.46 6.96
C ALA A 376 -7.92 27.01 7.47
N ILE A 377 -7.53 26.85 8.73
CA ILE A 377 -7.66 25.60 9.49
C ILE A 377 -8.74 25.80 10.55
N THR A 378 -9.65 24.83 10.66
CA THR A 378 -10.86 24.89 11.50
C THR A 378 -10.96 23.62 12.37
N PRO A 379 -11.86 23.57 13.37
CA PRO A 379 -12.07 22.37 14.16
C PRO A 379 -12.54 21.16 13.34
N TRP A 380 -13.25 21.38 12.23
CA TRP A 380 -13.77 20.35 11.34
C TRP A 380 -12.79 19.97 10.22
N GLY A 381 -11.64 20.65 10.11
CA GLY A 381 -10.60 20.35 9.15
C GLY A 381 -9.96 21.63 8.60
N GLY A 382 -10.21 21.93 7.34
CA GLY A 382 -9.74 23.18 6.75
C GLY A 382 -10.21 23.39 5.32
N TYR A 383 -9.78 24.49 4.74
CA TYR A 383 -10.03 24.75 3.33
C TYR A 383 -8.92 25.62 2.73
N ALA A 384 -8.73 25.49 1.43
CA ALA A 384 -7.94 26.38 0.62
C ALA A 384 -8.65 26.62 -0.72
N LEU A 385 -9.11 27.84 -0.93
CA LEU A 385 -9.94 28.22 -2.07
C LEU A 385 -9.13 28.95 -3.11
N TYR A 386 -9.63 28.95 -4.34
CA TYR A 386 -9.00 29.60 -5.48
C TYR A 386 -7.56 29.08 -5.64
N SER A 387 -6.69 29.90 -6.20
CA SER A 387 -5.26 29.59 -6.31
C SER A 387 -4.48 29.86 -5.02
N SER A 388 -5.12 29.73 -3.84
CA SER A 388 -4.48 30.02 -2.56
C SER A 388 -3.56 28.92 -2.06
N PHE A 389 -3.71 27.68 -2.56
CA PHE A 389 -2.83 26.54 -2.24
C PHE A 389 -1.86 26.21 -3.37
N LEU A 390 -2.38 26.23 -4.60
CA LEU A 390 -1.64 25.91 -5.82
C LEU A 390 -1.83 27.02 -6.85
N ILE A 391 -0.75 27.38 -7.54
CA ILE A 391 -0.76 28.32 -8.67
C ILE A 391 -0.08 27.64 -9.84
N THR A 392 -0.64 27.74 -11.04
CA THR A 392 0.02 27.29 -12.27
C THR A 392 0.70 28.46 -12.96
N ILE A 393 2.01 28.35 -13.20
CA ILE A 393 2.82 29.32 -13.96
C ILE A 393 3.54 28.53 -15.06
N ASP A 394 3.38 28.93 -16.33
CA ASP A 394 3.97 28.25 -17.48
C ASP A 394 3.71 26.72 -17.52
N ASN A 395 2.47 26.31 -17.21
CA ASN A 395 2.03 24.91 -17.07
C ASN A 395 2.74 24.11 -15.96
N VAL A 396 3.45 24.77 -15.05
CA VAL A 396 4.04 24.17 -13.85
C VAL A 396 3.23 24.58 -12.63
N ILE A 397 2.81 23.60 -11.85
CA ILE A 397 2.08 23.82 -10.60
C ILE A 397 3.10 24.15 -9.51
N HIS A 398 2.83 25.20 -8.73
CA HIS A 398 3.65 25.66 -7.61
C HIS A 398 2.85 25.76 -6.32
N TRP A 399 3.51 25.50 -5.20
CA TRP A 399 2.93 25.58 -3.86
C TRP A 399 3.08 26.97 -3.26
N THR A 400 1.98 27.56 -2.80
CA THR A 400 1.99 28.90 -2.18
C THR A 400 2.40 28.89 -0.71
N VAL A 401 2.07 27.80 -0.02
CA VAL A 401 2.39 27.50 1.38
C VAL A 401 2.98 26.11 1.47
N ASN A 402 3.69 25.80 2.56
CA ASN A 402 4.29 24.48 2.76
C ASN A 402 3.19 23.39 2.83
N PRO A 403 3.12 22.46 1.86
CA PRO A 403 2.04 21.46 1.81
C PRO A 403 2.08 20.49 2.99
N TYR A 404 3.28 20.12 3.45
CA TYR A 404 3.44 19.21 4.58
C TYR A 404 2.80 19.79 5.84
N GLN A 405 3.09 21.07 6.12
CA GLN A 405 2.54 21.75 7.29
C GLN A 405 1.02 21.93 7.18
N PHE A 406 0.53 22.47 6.06
CA PHE A 406 -0.90 22.76 5.90
C PHE A 406 -1.76 21.50 5.95
N ILE A 407 -1.38 20.45 5.22
CA ILE A 407 -2.15 19.19 5.17
C ILE A 407 -2.15 18.51 6.54
N LYS A 408 -0.99 18.45 7.22
CA LYS A 408 -0.89 17.87 8.57
C LYS A 408 -1.81 18.60 9.55
N GLU A 409 -1.79 19.93 9.56
CA GLU A 409 -2.61 20.73 10.48
C GLU A 409 -4.11 20.66 10.12
N ALA A 410 -4.47 20.75 8.83
CA ALA A 410 -5.86 20.75 8.38
C ALA A 410 -6.54 19.37 8.54
N LEU A 411 -5.82 18.28 8.24
CA LEU A 411 -6.36 16.92 8.40
C LEU A 411 -6.12 16.35 9.80
N GLN A 412 -5.37 17.05 10.65
CA GLN A 412 -5.01 16.64 12.02
C GLN A 412 -4.37 15.25 12.05
N PHE A 413 -3.36 15.03 11.20
CA PHE A 413 -2.66 13.74 11.16
C PHE A 413 -2.02 13.40 12.51
N ASP A 414 -2.30 12.18 12.98
CA ASP A 414 -1.73 11.61 14.19
C ASP A 414 -0.21 11.45 14.12
N GLU A 415 0.45 11.46 15.28
CA GLU A 415 1.84 11.02 15.41
C GLU A 415 1.94 9.50 15.43
N ILE A 416 2.23 8.91 14.27
CA ILE A 416 2.29 7.46 14.07
C ILE A 416 3.69 7.01 13.59
N PRO A 417 4.07 5.73 13.79
CA PRO A 417 5.17 5.13 13.04
C PRO A 417 4.81 5.11 11.55
N MET A 418 5.56 5.81 10.72
CA MET A 418 5.28 5.92 9.30
C MET A 418 5.96 4.78 8.54
N PRO A 419 5.23 3.90 7.82
CA PRO A 419 5.86 2.91 6.96
C PRO A 419 6.78 3.58 5.94
N ASP A 420 8.06 3.18 5.87
CA ASP A 420 9.04 3.82 5.00
C ASP A 420 9.55 2.86 3.92
N PRO A 421 9.13 3.02 2.64
CA PRO A 421 9.62 2.22 1.53
C PRO A 421 10.94 2.74 0.94
N THR A 422 11.51 3.84 1.48
CA THR A 422 12.74 4.48 0.99
C THR A 422 14.00 4.05 1.74
N THR A 423 13.82 3.37 2.88
CA THR A 423 14.90 2.99 3.80
C THR A 423 14.85 1.49 4.10
N GLU A 424 16.03 0.87 4.16
CA GLU A 424 16.19 -0.49 4.67
C GLU A 424 17.37 -0.52 5.64
N ALA A 425 17.16 -1.12 6.81
CA ALA A 425 18.21 -1.27 7.82
C ALA A 425 18.97 0.04 8.11
N GLY A 426 18.25 1.15 8.28
CA GLY A 426 18.82 2.46 8.60
C GLY A 426 19.47 3.23 7.45
N ARG A 427 19.69 2.64 6.26
CA ARG A 427 20.26 3.32 5.08
C ARG A 427 19.19 3.59 4.01
N ARG A 428 19.34 4.69 3.26
CA ARG A 428 18.52 4.96 2.07
C ARG A 428 18.73 3.84 1.05
N ILE A 429 17.65 3.38 0.44
CA ILE A 429 17.69 2.31 -0.56
C ILE A 429 18.34 2.83 -1.85
N LEU A 430 19.20 2.02 -2.43
CA LEU A 430 19.69 2.11 -3.80
C LEU A 430 19.21 0.87 -4.56
N PHE A 431 18.52 1.07 -5.67
CA PHE A 431 18.21 0.00 -6.62
C PHE A 431 18.34 0.51 -8.05
N THR A 432 18.42 -0.41 -8.99
CA THR A 432 18.48 -0.08 -10.41
C THR A 432 17.46 -0.93 -11.17
N HIS A 433 16.80 -0.31 -12.13
CA HIS A 433 15.96 -1.02 -13.09
C HIS A 433 16.22 -0.49 -14.49
N ILE A 434 16.26 -1.40 -15.46
CA ILE A 434 16.63 -1.08 -16.83
C ILE A 434 15.54 -1.60 -17.76
N ASP A 435 15.00 -0.70 -18.56
CA ASP A 435 14.03 -1.03 -19.60
C ASP A 435 14.76 -1.54 -20.85
N GLY A 436 14.17 -2.55 -21.48
CA GLY A 436 14.82 -3.34 -22.53
C GLY A 436 15.07 -2.61 -23.85
N ASP A 437 14.71 -1.34 -23.96
CA ASP A 437 14.78 -0.57 -25.20
C ASP A 437 16.21 -0.37 -25.69
N GLY A 438 16.46 -0.78 -26.93
CA GLY A 438 17.72 -0.55 -27.63
C GLY A 438 18.79 -1.60 -27.33
N PHE A 439 18.39 -2.86 -27.11
CA PHE A 439 19.33 -3.97 -26.95
C PHE A 439 20.32 -4.04 -28.11
N VAL A 440 19.80 -3.91 -29.34
CA VAL A 440 20.55 -4.06 -30.60
C VAL A 440 21.32 -2.81 -31.02
N GLU A 441 21.19 -1.70 -30.31
CA GLU A 441 21.77 -0.44 -30.76
C GLU A 441 23.30 -0.51 -30.78
N PHE A 442 23.92 -0.17 -31.91
CA PHE A 442 25.36 -0.20 -32.04
C PHE A 442 26.04 0.95 -31.29
N VAL A 443 27.14 0.65 -30.61
CA VAL A 443 27.92 1.64 -29.88
C VAL A 443 28.80 2.44 -30.84
N ARG A 444 28.64 3.75 -30.90
CA ARG A 444 29.41 4.61 -31.83
C ARG A 444 30.92 4.52 -31.63
N MET A 445 31.35 4.21 -30.40
CA MET A 445 32.76 4.15 -30.02
C MET A 445 33.38 2.75 -30.22
N GLU A 446 32.55 1.72 -30.35
CA GLU A 446 32.95 0.32 -30.56
C GLU A 446 31.93 -0.30 -31.52
N ARG A 447 32.07 0.01 -32.82
CA ARG A 447 31.00 -0.12 -33.83
C ARG A 447 30.46 -1.53 -34.06
N GLU A 448 31.19 -2.55 -33.66
CA GLU A 448 30.79 -3.96 -33.78
C GLU A 448 30.01 -4.46 -32.56
N SER A 449 30.03 -3.70 -31.46
CA SER A 449 29.42 -4.06 -30.18
C SER A 449 28.02 -3.50 -30.07
N LEU A 450 27.10 -4.36 -29.63
CA LEU A 450 25.75 -3.98 -29.24
C LEU A 450 25.80 -3.24 -27.91
N SER A 451 24.81 -2.37 -27.66
CA SER A 451 24.71 -1.58 -26.43
C SER A 451 24.70 -2.47 -25.18
N MET A 452 24.01 -3.61 -25.24
CA MET A 452 24.00 -4.58 -24.13
C MET A 452 25.40 -5.14 -23.83
N GLU A 453 26.15 -5.58 -24.85
CA GLU A 453 27.51 -6.13 -24.68
C GLU A 453 28.45 -5.09 -24.05
N TYR A 454 28.34 -3.84 -24.50
CA TYR A 454 29.13 -2.74 -23.98
C TYR A 454 28.76 -2.41 -22.52
N LEU A 455 27.48 -2.44 -22.16
CA LEU A 455 27.02 -2.26 -20.79
C LEU A 455 27.47 -3.41 -19.87
N ILE A 456 27.43 -4.66 -20.35
CA ILE A 456 27.96 -5.83 -19.61
C ILE A 456 29.42 -5.59 -19.23
N LYS A 457 30.24 -5.22 -20.21
CA LYS A 457 31.70 -5.01 -20.04
C LYS A 457 32.02 -3.84 -19.14
N HIS A 458 31.34 -2.70 -19.31
CA HIS A 458 31.77 -1.44 -18.70
C HIS A 458 30.95 -0.99 -17.49
N ILE A 459 29.73 -1.51 -17.30
CA ILE A 459 28.86 -1.20 -16.17
C ILE A 459 28.60 -2.45 -15.34
N TYR A 460 27.94 -3.48 -15.88
CA TYR A 460 27.37 -4.55 -15.08
C TYR A 460 28.42 -5.47 -14.44
N LYS A 461 29.54 -5.75 -15.11
CA LYS A 461 30.66 -6.48 -14.48
C LYS A 461 31.50 -5.62 -13.53
N LYS A 462 31.40 -4.29 -13.62
CA LYS A 462 32.23 -3.34 -12.87
C LYS A 462 31.58 -2.91 -11.55
N TYR A 463 30.30 -2.55 -11.57
CA TYR A 463 29.58 -2.02 -10.41
C TYR A 463 28.77 -3.14 -9.74
N GLN A 464 29.17 -3.52 -8.52
CA GLN A 464 28.44 -4.50 -7.70
C GLN A 464 27.23 -3.83 -7.03
N ILE A 465 26.25 -3.48 -7.85
CA ILE A 465 24.93 -2.99 -7.43
C ILE A 465 23.91 -3.99 -7.99
N PRO A 466 22.83 -4.31 -7.28
CA PRO A 466 21.76 -5.12 -7.83
C PRO A 466 21.10 -4.41 -9.02
N HIS A 467 21.02 -5.10 -10.16
CA HIS A 467 20.27 -4.62 -11.32
C HIS A 467 19.16 -5.58 -11.66
N THR A 468 17.97 -5.04 -11.91
CA THR A 468 16.89 -5.78 -12.52
C THR A 468 16.75 -5.29 -13.97
N ILE A 469 17.08 -6.15 -14.93
CA ILE A 469 17.17 -5.77 -16.35
C ILE A 469 16.11 -6.51 -17.14
N SER A 470 15.27 -5.73 -17.81
CA SER A 470 14.19 -6.26 -18.62
C SER A 470 14.58 -6.42 -20.10
N LEU A 471 13.90 -7.33 -20.80
CA LEU A 471 14.05 -7.53 -22.25
C LEU A 471 12.69 -7.47 -22.93
N ILE A 472 12.66 -6.94 -24.15
CA ILE A 472 11.49 -6.94 -25.02
C ILE A 472 11.55 -8.20 -25.91
N GLN A 473 10.64 -9.15 -25.73
CA GLN A 473 10.69 -10.41 -26.48
C GLN A 473 10.60 -10.18 -28.00
N GLY A 474 9.81 -9.18 -28.42
CA GLY A 474 9.69 -8.74 -29.80
C GLY A 474 11.00 -8.36 -30.46
N GLU A 475 11.82 -7.58 -29.75
CA GLU A 475 13.14 -7.18 -30.22
C GLU A 475 14.05 -8.40 -30.37
N MET A 476 14.06 -9.29 -29.37
CA MET A 476 14.92 -10.47 -29.31
C MET A 476 14.61 -11.50 -30.41
N GLN A 477 13.33 -11.79 -30.68
CA GLN A 477 12.94 -12.93 -31.53
C GLN A 477 12.36 -12.53 -32.89
N HIS A 478 11.85 -11.31 -33.06
CA HIS A 478 11.03 -10.96 -34.22
C HIS A 478 11.60 -9.83 -35.09
N LEU A 479 12.10 -8.75 -34.49
CA LEU A 479 12.53 -7.57 -35.25
C LEU A 479 13.88 -7.77 -35.95
N PHE A 480 14.79 -8.53 -35.34
CA PHE A 480 16.17 -8.70 -35.83
C PHE A 480 16.57 -10.19 -35.94
N PRO A 481 15.94 -10.97 -36.85
CA PRO A 481 16.12 -12.43 -36.92
C PRO A 481 17.58 -12.86 -37.17
N LYS A 482 18.38 -12.02 -37.83
CA LYS A 482 19.82 -12.29 -38.05
C LYS A 482 20.67 -12.15 -36.78
N LEU A 483 20.18 -11.42 -35.78
CA LEU A 483 20.88 -11.16 -34.52
C LEU A 483 20.33 -12.00 -33.35
N THR A 484 19.18 -12.68 -33.52
CA THR A 484 18.48 -13.41 -32.45
C THR A 484 19.39 -14.32 -31.65
N THR A 485 20.18 -15.19 -32.30
CA THR A 485 21.11 -16.09 -31.58
C THR A 485 22.14 -15.31 -30.76
N ARG A 486 22.79 -14.30 -31.35
CA ARG A 486 23.76 -13.44 -30.65
C ARG A 486 23.11 -12.74 -29.45
N MET A 487 21.90 -12.19 -29.61
CA MET A 487 21.20 -11.49 -28.53
C MET A 487 20.84 -12.44 -27.38
N GLU A 488 20.32 -13.63 -27.67
CA GLU A 488 20.01 -14.61 -26.63
C GLU A 488 21.27 -15.09 -25.90
N ASP A 489 22.38 -15.29 -26.59
CA ASP A 489 23.66 -15.66 -25.98
C ASP A 489 24.19 -14.55 -25.06
N VAL A 490 24.11 -13.30 -25.50
CA VAL A 490 24.45 -12.12 -24.67
C VAL A 490 23.52 -12.00 -23.47
N ALA A 491 22.21 -12.30 -23.63
CA ALA A 491 21.26 -12.29 -22.52
C ALA A 491 21.55 -13.41 -21.50
N ARG A 492 21.98 -14.60 -21.95
CA ARG A 492 22.44 -15.68 -21.06
C ARG A 492 23.69 -15.22 -20.29
N GLU A 493 24.67 -14.63 -20.96
CA GLU A 493 25.87 -14.08 -20.30
C GLU A 493 25.51 -13.02 -19.25
N LEU A 494 24.60 -12.10 -19.59
CA LEU A 494 24.10 -11.08 -18.68
C LEU A 494 23.55 -11.70 -17.39
N TYR A 495 22.69 -12.72 -17.53
CA TYR A 495 22.01 -13.35 -16.40
C TYR A 495 22.89 -14.31 -15.59
N GLU A 496 24.11 -14.63 -16.03
CA GLU A 496 25.12 -15.29 -15.19
C GLU A 496 25.74 -14.33 -14.16
N ILE A 497 25.72 -13.01 -14.38
CA ILE A 497 26.30 -12.04 -13.45
C ILE A 497 25.54 -12.07 -12.10
N PRO A 498 26.19 -12.30 -10.94
CA PRO A 498 25.50 -12.61 -9.68
C PRO A 498 24.46 -11.57 -9.24
N TRP A 499 24.75 -10.29 -9.41
CA TRP A 499 23.89 -9.17 -8.98
C TRP A 499 22.91 -8.71 -10.07
N ILE A 500 22.63 -9.53 -11.10
CA ILE A 500 21.60 -9.25 -12.12
C ILE A 500 20.36 -10.14 -11.93
N GLU A 501 19.18 -9.53 -11.97
CA GLU A 501 17.86 -10.16 -11.89
C GLU A 501 17.10 -9.98 -13.22
N PRO A 502 16.50 -11.05 -13.78
CA PRO A 502 15.75 -10.99 -15.03
C PRO A 502 14.36 -10.36 -14.86
N ALA A 503 13.92 -9.57 -15.85
CA ALA A 503 12.56 -9.04 -15.95
C ALA A 503 12.05 -9.03 -17.40
N SER A 504 10.74 -8.91 -17.60
CA SER A 504 10.15 -8.71 -18.92
C SER A 504 9.80 -7.25 -19.16
N HIS A 505 9.99 -6.78 -20.39
CA HIS A 505 9.44 -5.53 -20.88
C HIS A 505 8.38 -5.79 -21.96
N THR A 506 7.54 -6.81 -21.70
CA THR A 506 6.46 -7.31 -22.57
C THR A 506 6.94 -7.99 -23.86
N LEU A 507 6.00 -8.41 -24.70
CA LEU A 507 6.30 -8.96 -26.01
C LEU A 507 6.45 -7.85 -27.04
N SER A 508 5.42 -7.03 -27.20
CA SER A 508 5.33 -6.07 -28.31
C SER A 508 5.74 -4.66 -27.93
N HIS A 509 6.06 -4.41 -26.66
CA HIS A 509 6.25 -3.08 -26.11
C HIS A 509 5.06 -2.16 -26.44
N PRO A 510 3.88 -2.39 -25.83
CA PRO A 510 2.78 -1.45 -25.94
C PRO A 510 3.22 -0.01 -25.63
N PHE A 511 3.11 0.87 -26.62
CA PHE A 511 3.32 2.31 -26.43
C PHE A 511 2.13 2.96 -25.72
N TYR A 512 0.92 2.42 -25.95
CA TYR A 512 -0.32 2.89 -25.33
C TYR A 512 -1.21 1.71 -24.95
N TRP A 513 -1.21 1.34 -23.67
CA TRP A 513 -1.89 0.13 -23.18
C TRP A 513 -3.40 0.15 -23.45
N ALA A 514 -4.07 1.26 -23.17
CA ALA A 514 -5.52 1.39 -23.40
C ALA A 514 -5.91 1.30 -24.89
N LYS A 515 -4.97 1.55 -25.81
CA LYS A 515 -5.20 1.49 -27.26
C LYS A 515 -4.88 0.10 -27.81
N VAL A 516 -3.76 -0.51 -27.42
CA VAL A 516 -3.32 -1.81 -27.96
C VAL A 516 -4.30 -2.95 -27.66
N ILE A 517 -5.00 -2.87 -26.53
CA ILE A 517 -5.97 -3.88 -26.10
C ILE A 517 -7.23 -3.90 -26.99
N LYS A 518 -7.52 -2.81 -27.70
CA LYS A 518 -8.70 -2.73 -28.58
C LYS A 518 -8.46 -3.54 -29.86
N SER A 519 -9.33 -4.51 -30.15
CA SER A 519 -9.18 -5.51 -31.22
C SER A 519 -8.96 -4.92 -32.62
N GLU A 520 -9.53 -3.74 -32.91
CA GLU A 520 -9.36 -3.00 -34.17
C GLU A 520 -7.95 -2.44 -34.41
N ASN A 521 -7.11 -2.41 -33.37
CA ASN A 521 -5.73 -1.91 -33.41
C ASN A 521 -4.70 -3.04 -33.56
N ALA A 522 -5.16 -4.29 -33.71
CA ALA A 522 -4.30 -5.46 -33.96
C ALA A 522 -3.75 -5.52 -35.40
N SER A 523 -4.02 -4.52 -36.24
CA SER A 523 -3.43 -4.36 -37.57
C SER A 523 -2.87 -2.95 -37.71
N PRO A 524 -1.62 -2.77 -38.16
CA PRO A 524 -1.03 -1.44 -38.32
C PRO A 524 -1.85 -0.62 -39.33
N LYS A 525 -2.60 0.38 -38.84
CA LYS A 525 -3.19 1.42 -39.68
C LYS A 525 -2.09 2.44 -39.99
N LYS A 526 -2.02 2.95 -41.23
CA LYS A 526 -1.05 4.00 -41.61
C LYS A 526 -1.10 5.14 -40.58
N GLY A 527 0.04 5.44 -39.97
CA GLY A 527 0.21 6.57 -39.04
C GLY A 527 -0.24 6.33 -37.58
N LYS A 528 -0.66 5.12 -37.19
CA LYS A 528 -1.00 4.79 -35.79
C LYS A 528 -0.34 3.48 -35.37
N HIS A 529 0.83 3.58 -34.74
CA HIS A 529 1.53 2.44 -34.14
C HIS A 529 1.37 2.49 -32.62
N TYR A 530 0.78 1.45 -32.04
CA TYR A 530 0.56 1.33 -30.59
C TYR A 530 1.49 0.31 -29.92
N HIS A 531 2.36 -0.31 -30.71
CA HIS A 531 3.32 -1.34 -30.31
C HIS A 531 4.41 -1.45 -31.40
N LEU A 532 5.50 -2.18 -31.14
CA LEU A 532 6.57 -2.46 -32.09
C LEU A 532 6.05 -3.21 -33.34
N PRO A 533 6.66 -3.01 -34.53
CA PRO A 533 6.18 -3.56 -35.80
C PRO A 533 6.46 -5.07 -35.97
N ILE A 534 5.94 -5.89 -35.06
CA ILE A 534 6.06 -7.35 -35.10
C ILE A 534 5.12 -7.91 -36.18
N LYS A 535 5.68 -8.70 -37.10
CA LYS A 535 4.92 -9.33 -38.19
C LYS A 535 3.84 -10.27 -37.64
N ASN A 536 2.61 -10.16 -38.16
CA ASN A 536 1.44 -10.97 -37.78
C ASN A 536 1.11 -10.92 -36.27
N TYR A 537 1.38 -9.78 -35.64
CA TYR A 537 1.08 -9.59 -34.23
C TYR A 537 -0.43 -9.43 -33.97
N HIS A 538 -0.91 -10.10 -32.93
CA HIS A 538 -2.24 -9.88 -32.36
C HIS A 538 -2.10 -9.78 -30.85
N PHE A 539 -2.77 -8.78 -30.26
CA PHE A 539 -2.73 -8.58 -28.82
C PHE A 539 -3.26 -9.82 -28.09
N SER A 540 -2.49 -10.30 -27.12
CA SER A 540 -2.89 -11.33 -26.19
C SER A 540 -2.30 -11.02 -24.84
N LEU A 541 -3.16 -10.87 -23.84
CA LEU A 541 -2.75 -10.55 -22.48
C LEU A 541 -1.78 -11.60 -21.92
N LYS A 542 -2.00 -12.89 -22.22
CA LYS A 542 -1.09 -13.97 -21.83
C LYS A 542 0.29 -13.83 -22.49
N ARG A 543 0.32 -13.48 -23.79
CA ARG A 543 1.58 -13.31 -24.54
C ARG A 543 2.38 -12.10 -24.09
N GLU A 544 1.70 -10.99 -23.80
CA GLU A 544 2.32 -9.75 -23.33
C GLU A 544 2.82 -9.80 -21.87
N THR A 545 2.40 -10.82 -21.11
CA THR A 545 2.70 -10.89 -19.66
C THR A 545 3.36 -12.21 -19.29
N ILE A 546 2.60 -13.29 -19.13
CA ILE A 546 3.08 -14.59 -18.66
C ILE A 546 4.15 -15.14 -19.59
N ASP A 547 3.87 -15.18 -20.90
CA ASP A 547 4.78 -15.83 -21.86
C ASP A 547 6.05 -15.02 -22.09
N SER A 548 5.96 -13.68 -22.10
CA SER A 548 7.13 -12.82 -22.22
C SER A 548 8.00 -12.85 -20.97
N VAL A 549 7.40 -13.00 -19.78
CA VAL A 549 8.13 -13.26 -18.53
C VAL A 549 8.82 -14.61 -18.58
N ASP A 550 8.10 -15.68 -18.94
CA ASP A 550 8.68 -17.03 -19.01
C ASP A 550 9.81 -17.10 -20.04
N TYR A 551 9.66 -16.43 -21.18
CA TYR A 551 10.72 -16.30 -22.18
C TYR A 551 12.02 -15.75 -21.58
N VAL A 552 11.96 -14.61 -20.87
CA VAL A 552 13.15 -14.01 -20.27
C VAL A 552 13.72 -14.87 -19.15
N LEU A 553 12.86 -15.46 -18.30
CA LEU A 553 13.32 -16.37 -17.24
C LEU A 553 14.05 -17.59 -17.81
N ASN A 554 13.64 -18.11 -18.96
CA ASN A 554 14.30 -19.25 -19.62
C ASN A 554 15.71 -18.92 -20.14
N LEU A 555 16.05 -17.63 -20.30
CA LEU A 555 17.41 -17.20 -20.61
C LEU A 555 18.31 -17.10 -19.36
N ALA A 556 17.72 -17.12 -18.16
CA ALA A 556 18.44 -17.01 -16.90
C ALA A 556 18.69 -18.39 -16.26
N PRO A 557 19.73 -18.54 -15.41
CA PRO A 557 19.93 -19.75 -14.63
C PRO A 557 18.73 -20.08 -13.73
N LYS A 558 18.47 -21.38 -13.50
CA LYS A 558 17.33 -21.85 -12.66
C LYS A 558 17.27 -21.19 -11.28
N SER A 559 18.41 -20.82 -10.69
CA SER A 559 18.48 -20.11 -9.41
C SER A 559 17.79 -18.74 -9.41
N LYS A 560 17.67 -18.11 -10.58
CA LYS A 560 17.09 -16.78 -10.81
C LYS A 560 15.67 -16.79 -11.40
N GLN A 561 15.10 -17.98 -11.64
CA GLN A 561 13.77 -18.14 -12.24
C GLN A 561 12.60 -18.08 -11.22
N LYS A 562 12.84 -17.55 -10.02
CA LYS A 562 11.85 -17.58 -8.92
C LYS A 562 10.88 -16.41 -8.93
N GLU A 563 11.39 -15.21 -9.18
CA GLU A 563 10.61 -13.98 -9.17
C GLU A 563 10.13 -13.67 -10.58
N ARG A 564 8.83 -13.40 -10.74
CA ARG A 564 8.22 -13.04 -12.03
C ARG A 564 8.03 -11.53 -12.06
N ILE A 565 8.81 -10.83 -12.88
CA ILE A 565 8.90 -9.37 -12.86
C ILE A 565 8.60 -8.82 -14.24
N MET A 566 7.80 -7.76 -14.30
CA MET A 566 7.53 -7.03 -15.55
C MET A 566 7.56 -5.52 -15.33
N PHE A 567 8.23 -4.80 -16.22
CA PHE A 567 8.23 -3.33 -16.23
C PHE A 567 7.25 -2.82 -17.29
N TRP A 568 6.39 -1.87 -16.93
CA TRP A 568 5.40 -1.33 -17.86
C TRP A 568 6.09 -0.56 -18.98
N SER A 569 5.77 -0.92 -20.23
CA SER A 569 6.23 -0.23 -21.42
C SER A 569 5.37 1.02 -21.72
N GLY A 570 5.92 1.89 -22.57
CA GLY A 570 5.17 3.00 -23.19
C GLY A 570 4.64 4.01 -22.20
N ASP A 571 3.35 4.35 -22.33
CA ASP A 571 2.64 5.30 -21.47
C ASP A 571 2.56 4.90 -19.99
N CYS A 572 2.97 3.66 -19.65
CA CYS A 572 2.91 3.12 -18.30
C CYS A 572 1.51 3.22 -17.69
N GLN A 573 0.44 3.16 -18.49
CA GLN A 573 -0.94 3.26 -18.05
C GLN A 573 -1.71 1.95 -18.30
N PRO A 574 -1.36 0.85 -17.61
CA PRO A 574 -2.08 -0.41 -17.75
C PRO A 574 -3.50 -0.24 -17.21
N PRO A 575 -4.54 -0.68 -17.96
CA PRO A 575 -5.89 -0.67 -17.41
C PRO A 575 -6.05 -1.74 -16.33
N LYS A 576 -7.09 -1.60 -15.50
CA LYS A 576 -7.42 -2.52 -14.40
C LYS A 576 -7.32 -3.99 -14.77
N SER A 577 -7.86 -4.38 -15.92
CA SER A 577 -7.90 -5.78 -16.37
C SER A 577 -6.50 -6.39 -16.55
N VAL A 578 -5.50 -5.58 -16.92
CA VAL A 578 -4.11 -6.00 -17.04
C VAL A 578 -3.47 -6.13 -15.66
N LEU A 579 -3.66 -5.13 -14.78
CA LEU A 579 -3.19 -5.16 -13.39
C LEU A 579 -3.73 -6.37 -12.63
N GLU A 580 -5.03 -6.65 -12.76
CA GLU A 580 -5.69 -7.82 -12.20
C GLU A 580 -5.06 -9.12 -12.69
N TYR A 581 -4.79 -9.22 -13.99
CA TYR A 581 -4.26 -10.43 -14.59
C TYR A 581 -2.83 -10.72 -14.11
N VAL A 582 -1.96 -9.71 -14.03
CA VAL A 582 -0.58 -9.89 -13.56
C VAL A 582 -0.53 -10.24 -12.07
N GLU A 583 -1.32 -9.58 -11.21
CA GLU A 583 -1.34 -9.88 -9.77
C GLU A 583 -1.86 -11.30 -9.50
N LYS A 584 -2.92 -11.74 -10.20
CA LYS A 584 -3.45 -13.12 -10.08
C LYS A 584 -2.46 -14.20 -10.49
N ASN A 585 -1.52 -13.87 -11.38
CA ASN A 585 -0.47 -14.79 -11.85
C ASN A 585 0.86 -14.61 -11.12
N GLY A 586 0.88 -13.84 -10.02
CA GLY A 586 2.07 -13.65 -9.20
C GLY A 586 3.19 -12.87 -9.89
N ILE A 587 2.86 -12.05 -10.89
CA ILE A 587 3.80 -11.17 -11.56
C ILE A 587 3.79 -9.82 -10.85
N ILE A 588 4.95 -9.37 -10.37
CA ILE A 588 5.11 -8.05 -9.77
C ILE A 588 5.55 -7.03 -10.82
N THR A 589 5.07 -5.80 -10.69
CA THR A 589 5.22 -4.78 -11.75
C THR A 589 5.64 -3.41 -11.22
N MET A 590 6.36 -2.66 -12.05
CA MET A 590 6.78 -1.27 -11.79
C MET A 590 6.78 -0.46 -13.08
N ASN A 591 6.91 0.86 -12.93
CA ASN A 591 7.03 1.95 -13.93
C ASN A 591 5.81 2.88 -13.87
N GLY A 592 5.99 4.07 -14.44
CA GLY A 592 5.12 5.24 -14.24
C GLY A 592 5.58 6.11 -13.07
N GLY A 593 4.98 7.29 -12.98
CA GLY A 593 5.33 8.32 -11.99
C GLY A 593 6.53 9.16 -12.39
N ASP A 594 6.36 10.48 -12.40
CA ASP A 594 7.36 11.43 -12.90
C ASP A 594 8.08 12.17 -11.78
N THR A 595 9.12 11.55 -11.21
CA THR A 595 10.01 12.24 -10.27
C THR A 595 11.24 12.80 -11.01
N THR A 596 11.26 14.12 -11.20
CA THR A 596 12.23 14.86 -12.03
C THR A 596 12.71 16.16 -11.39
N ILE A 597 12.36 16.41 -10.12
CA ILE A 597 12.71 17.65 -9.39
C ILE A 597 14.21 17.98 -9.55
N GLN A 598 14.49 19.25 -9.85
CA GLN A 598 15.82 19.78 -10.12
C GLN A 598 15.92 21.21 -9.57
N LYS A 599 17.12 21.75 -9.36
CA LYS A 599 17.28 23.11 -8.81
C LYS A 599 16.75 24.19 -9.76
N LYS A 600 16.76 23.91 -11.07
CA LYS A 600 16.15 24.80 -12.08
C LYS A 600 14.61 24.82 -12.03
N HIS A 601 13.98 23.76 -11.53
CA HIS A 601 12.53 23.65 -11.35
C HIS A 601 12.24 23.03 -9.97
N PRO A 602 12.47 23.78 -8.88
CA PRO A 602 12.52 23.24 -7.53
C PRO A 602 11.11 23.13 -6.92
N THR A 603 10.16 22.56 -7.66
CA THR A 603 8.79 22.33 -7.17
C THR A 603 8.57 20.88 -6.74
N LEU A 604 7.89 20.69 -5.61
CA LEU A 604 7.48 19.38 -5.13
C LEU A 604 6.51 18.66 -6.07
N ASN A 605 5.84 19.36 -6.98
CA ASN A 605 4.99 18.74 -8.01
C ASN A 605 5.78 17.95 -9.07
N HIS A 606 7.11 18.07 -9.08
CA HIS A 606 8.01 17.18 -9.83
C HIS A 606 8.47 15.96 -9.01
N VAL A 607 7.72 15.57 -7.98
CA VAL A 607 7.95 14.37 -7.17
C VAL A 607 6.66 13.57 -7.08
N ALA A 608 6.60 12.48 -7.86
CA ALA A 608 5.43 11.60 -7.90
C ALA A 608 5.22 10.86 -6.56
N PRO A 609 4.01 10.34 -6.28
CA PRO A 609 3.77 9.40 -5.19
C PRO A 609 4.49 8.04 -5.41
N PHE A 610 4.42 7.11 -4.46
CA PHE A 610 4.97 5.75 -4.58
C PHE A 610 4.19 4.87 -5.56
N GLY A 611 2.98 5.28 -5.95
CA GLY A 611 2.11 4.51 -6.82
C GLY A 611 0.73 5.14 -6.98
N LEU A 612 -0.11 4.43 -7.72
CA LEU A 612 -1.50 4.80 -7.97
C LEU A 612 -2.40 3.57 -7.80
N GLN A 613 -3.53 3.78 -7.12
CA GLN A 613 -4.54 2.75 -6.96
C GLN A 613 -5.47 2.71 -8.18
N HIS A 614 -5.65 1.52 -8.75
CA HIS A 614 -6.65 1.21 -9.78
C HIS A 614 -7.66 0.22 -9.20
N ASP A 615 -8.74 0.75 -8.62
CA ASP A 615 -9.68 0.02 -7.76
C ASP A 615 -8.96 -0.77 -6.64
N GLU A 616 -8.89 -2.11 -6.71
CA GLU A 616 -8.22 -2.92 -5.68
C GLU A 616 -6.72 -3.17 -5.93
N TYR A 617 -6.20 -2.81 -7.12
CA TYR A 617 -4.82 -3.07 -7.52
C TYR A 617 -3.95 -1.83 -7.36
N TRP A 618 -2.67 -2.04 -7.06
CA TRP A 618 -1.70 -0.95 -6.94
C TRP A 618 -0.67 -1.03 -8.05
N GLN A 619 -0.56 0.04 -8.84
CA GLN A 619 0.57 0.27 -9.71
C GLN A 619 1.68 0.94 -8.91
N ILE A 620 2.84 0.29 -8.79
CA ILE A 620 4.00 0.84 -8.09
C ILE A 620 4.85 1.64 -9.08
N TYR A 621 5.21 2.86 -8.72
CA TYR A 621 5.97 3.77 -9.55
C TYR A 621 7.48 3.61 -9.38
N THR A 622 8.21 4.14 -10.37
CA THR A 622 9.66 4.30 -10.25
C THR A 622 10.01 5.32 -9.16
N GLY A 623 11.20 5.19 -8.56
CA GLY A 623 11.75 6.20 -7.65
C GLY A 623 12.13 7.52 -8.34
N GLN A 624 12.71 7.47 -9.54
CA GLN A 624 13.16 8.62 -10.35
C GLN A 624 13.07 8.27 -11.84
N GLN A 625 12.93 9.29 -12.69
CA GLN A 625 12.78 9.10 -14.14
C GLN A 625 14.07 8.67 -14.86
N ASN A 626 13.90 8.08 -16.05
CA ASN A 626 15.00 7.59 -16.89
C ASN A 626 15.71 8.69 -17.68
N GLU A 627 16.77 8.33 -18.40
CA GLU A 627 17.54 9.26 -19.24
C GLU A 627 16.72 9.93 -20.34
N ASN A 628 15.63 9.31 -20.80
CA ASN A 628 14.81 9.85 -21.88
C ASN A 628 14.30 11.26 -21.51
N VAL A 629 13.76 11.40 -20.29
CA VAL A 629 13.25 12.69 -19.78
C VAL A 629 14.36 13.73 -19.63
N TYR A 630 15.53 13.33 -19.14
CA TYR A 630 16.68 14.24 -18.97
C TYR A 630 17.38 14.61 -20.29
N THR A 631 17.04 13.94 -21.38
CA THR A 631 17.64 14.16 -22.72
C THR A 631 16.61 14.60 -23.76
N ASN A 632 15.45 15.11 -23.32
CA ASN A 632 14.37 15.60 -24.20
C ASN A 632 13.96 14.56 -25.25
N ASP A 633 13.48 13.41 -24.78
CA ASP A 633 13.09 12.28 -25.63
C ASP A 633 14.21 11.80 -26.56
N TRP A 634 15.42 11.70 -26.01
CA TRP A 634 16.64 11.34 -26.75
C TRP A 634 16.96 12.29 -27.93
N LEU A 635 16.50 13.55 -27.90
CA LEU A 635 16.87 14.61 -28.84
C LEU A 635 18.10 15.42 -28.38
N GLY A 636 18.53 15.21 -27.13
CA GLY A 636 19.69 15.84 -26.51
C GLY A 636 19.33 16.96 -25.52
N PRO A 637 20.32 17.44 -24.74
CA PRO A 637 21.72 17.05 -24.79
C PRO A 637 21.96 15.63 -24.23
N PHE A 638 22.72 14.79 -24.93
CA PHE A 638 22.92 13.37 -24.56
C PHE A 638 23.65 13.16 -23.22
N TRP A 639 24.31 14.17 -22.67
CA TRP A 639 24.89 14.11 -21.32
C TRP A 639 23.88 14.37 -20.19
N GLY A 640 22.63 14.73 -20.52
CA GLY A 640 21.62 15.25 -19.60
C GLY A 640 21.29 14.36 -18.41
N TYR A 641 21.38 13.03 -18.57
CA TYR A 641 21.09 12.08 -17.49
C TYR A 641 21.90 12.28 -16.20
N ARG A 642 23.09 12.91 -16.28
CA ARG A 642 23.87 13.27 -15.08
C ARG A 642 23.09 14.14 -14.08
N ASN A 643 22.06 14.86 -14.55
CA ASN A 643 21.24 15.74 -13.72
C ASN A 643 20.31 14.95 -12.78
N VAL A 644 20.11 13.64 -12.98
CA VAL A 644 19.38 12.79 -12.03
C VAL A 644 20.03 12.80 -10.63
N ILE A 645 21.34 13.05 -10.54
CA ILE A 645 22.06 13.22 -9.27
C ILE A 645 21.44 14.34 -8.43
N GLU A 646 21.06 15.44 -9.06
CA GLU A 646 20.40 16.55 -8.36
C GLU A 646 19.02 16.13 -7.84
N THR A 647 18.27 15.37 -8.65
CA THR A 647 17.00 14.77 -8.21
C THR A 647 17.20 13.83 -7.03
N PHE A 648 18.27 13.02 -7.01
CA PHE A 648 18.60 12.17 -5.85
C PHE A 648 18.89 13.00 -4.60
N GLU A 649 19.64 14.09 -4.72
CA GLU A 649 19.97 14.98 -3.61
C GLU A 649 18.71 15.66 -3.03
N MET A 650 17.88 16.25 -3.89
CA MET A 650 16.68 16.99 -3.49
C MET A 650 15.56 16.10 -2.94
N THR A 651 15.52 14.82 -3.33
CA THR A 651 14.59 13.84 -2.75
C THR A 651 15.16 13.11 -1.52
N GLY A 652 16.42 13.37 -1.18
CA GLY A 652 17.08 12.84 0.01
C GLY A 652 17.14 13.82 1.18
N LYS A 653 17.07 15.13 0.92
CA LYS A 653 17.16 16.22 1.91
C LYS A 653 16.31 17.43 1.48
N PRO A 654 15.72 18.19 2.43
CA PRO A 654 15.75 17.98 3.88
C PRO A 654 14.84 16.83 4.33
N TYR A 655 13.99 16.31 3.45
CA TYR A 655 13.18 15.13 3.71
C TYR A 655 13.66 13.98 2.81
N ARG A 656 13.72 12.77 3.36
CA ARG A 656 13.91 11.56 2.55
C ARG A 656 12.55 11.15 1.98
N ILE A 657 12.30 11.55 0.74
CA ILE A 657 11.00 11.36 0.05
C ILE A 657 11.05 10.14 -0.88
N LYS A 658 12.20 9.88 -1.49
CA LYS A 658 12.38 8.77 -2.46
C LYS A 658 13.62 7.94 -2.17
N PRO A 659 13.68 6.66 -2.60
CA PRO A 659 14.93 5.92 -2.70
C PRO A 659 15.87 6.57 -3.75
N ILE A 660 17.05 5.99 -3.96
CA ILE A 660 17.89 6.26 -5.14
C ILE A 660 17.57 5.17 -6.17
N ASN A 661 16.95 5.55 -7.28
CA ASN A 661 16.66 4.67 -8.41
C ASN A 661 17.51 5.07 -9.62
N ILE A 662 18.45 4.22 -10.03
CA ILE A 662 19.14 4.40 -11.33
C ILE A 662 18.28 3.71 -12.39
N TYR A 663 17.55 4.51 -13.16
CA TYR A 663 16.63 4.06 -14.19
C TYR A 663 17.12 4.51 -15.56
N TYR A 664 17.28 3.58 -16.51
CA TYR A 664 17.60 3.94 -17.88
C TYR A 664 17.24 2.86 -18.92
N HIS A 665 17.35 3.19 -20.20
CA HIS A 665 17.23 2.26 -21.33
C HIS A 665 18.59 1.84 -21.91
N LEU A 666 18.67 0.66 -22.54
CA LEU A 666 19.92 0.08 -23.04
C LEU A 666 20.63 0.97 -24.07
N TYR A 667 19.88 1.68 -24.92
CA TYR A 667 20.46 2.60 -25.92
C TYR A 667 21.32 3.71 -25.32
N ILE A 668 21.31 3.94 -24.01
CA ILE A 668 22.16 4.93 -23.35
C ILE A 668 23.66 4.73 -23.65
N ALA A 669 24.07 3.50 -23.95
CA ALA A 669 25.45 3.18 -24.32
C ALA A 669 25.83 3.59 -25.74
N SER A 670 24.87 3.86 -26.62
CA SER A 670 25.11 4.12 -28.04
C SER A 670 25.98 5.36 -28.31
N LYS A 671 25.98 6.36 -27.41
CA LYS A 671 26.71 7.63 -27.56
C LYS A 671 27.68 7.84 -26.39
N LEU A 672 28.87 8.37 -26.68
CA LEU A 672 29.89 8.64 -25.66
C LEU A 672 29.39 9.57 -24.54
N ALA A 673 28.66 10.62 -24.90
CA ALA A 673 28.18 11.62 -23.94
C ALA A 673 27.15 11.04 -22.94
N SER A 674 26.23 10.19 -23.41
CA SER A 674 25.24 9.52 -22.57
C SER A 674 25.83 8.37 -21.75
N PHE A 675 26.78 7.64 -22.33
CA PHE A 675 27.51 6.62 -21.57
C PHE A 675 28.34 7.24 -20.44
N ASN A 676 29.01 8.37 -20.69
CA ASN A 676 29.76 9.10 -19.67
C ASN A 676 28.86 9.69 -18.58
N SER A 677 27.65 10.14 -18.92
CA SER A 677 26.68 10.61 -17.92
C SER A 677 26.21 9.45 -17.03
N LEU A 678 25.92 8.28 -17.60
CA LEU A 678 25.60 7.06 -16.84
C LEU A 678 26.73 6.67 -15.88
N LYS A 679 27.98 6.63 -16.36
CA LYS A 679 29.15 6.32 -15.55
C LYS A 679 29.26 7.26 -14.34
N LYS A 680 29.02 8.56 -14.53
CA LYS A 680 29.02 9.55 -13.44
C LYS A 680 27.93 9.27 -12.40
N VAL A 681 26.75 8.82 -12.83
CA VAL A 681 25.65 8.43 -11.94
C VAL A 681 26.03 7.22 -11.07
N TYR A 682 26.59 6.17 -11.68
CA TYR A 682 27.08 4.99 -10.94
C TYR A 682 28.21 5.34 -9.96
N GLU A 683 29.19 6.16 -10.39
CA GLU A 683 30.28 6.61 -9.53
C GLU A 683 29.81 7.47 -8.36
N TRP A 684 28.75 8.26 -8.54
CA TRP A 684 28.13 9.00 -7.45
C TRP A 684 27.39 8.05 -6.48
N ALA A 685 26.64 7.08 -7.01
CA ALA A 685 25.84 6.14 -6.21
C ALA A 685 26.71 5.21 -5.34
N GLU A 686 27.84 4.71 -5.87
CA GLU A 686 28.77 3.87 -5.11
C GLU A 686 29.39 4.58 -3.90
N LYS A 687 29.51 5.91 -3.94
CA LYS A 687 30.02 6.71 -2.81
C LYS A 687 29.00 6.88 -1.69
N GLN A 688 27.73 6.54 -1.94
CA GLN A 688 26.66 6.70 -0.96
C GLN A 688 26.57 5.48 -0.03
N LYS A 689 26.38 5.73 1.26
CA LYS A 689 26.09 4.69 2.25
C LYS A 689 24.63 4.23 2.11
N THR A 690 24.40 3.22 1.28
CA THR A 690 23.05 2.77 0.88
C THR A 690 22.77 1.31 1.23
N SER A 691 21.48 0.96 1.26
CA SER A 691 21.01 -0.43 1.24
C SER A 691 20.71 -0.84 -0.18
N LYS A 692 21.41 -1.85 -0.69
CA LYS A 692 21.39 -2.20 -2.11
C LYS A 692 20.38 -3.31 -2.38
N LEU A 693 19.27 -2.98 -3.03
CA LEU A 693 18.14 -3.87 -3.29
C LEU A 693 17.92 -4.08 -4.79
N TYR A 694 17.34 -5.22 -5.16
CA TYR A 694 16.77 -5.42 -6.49
C TYR A 694 15.45 -4.64 -6.63
N ALA A 695 15.04 -4.36 -7.87
CA ALA A 695 13.75 -3.72 -8.13
C ALA A 695 12.58 -4.57 -7.60
N SER A 696 12.66 -5.91 -7.69
CA SER A 696 11.66 -6.82 -7.11
C SER A 696 11.40 -6.60 -5.62
N GLN A 697 12.47 -6.34 -4.86
CA GLN A 697 12.40 -6.08 -3.43
C GLN A 697 11.82 -4.69 -3.14
N TYR A 698 12.13 -3.69 -3.97
CA TYR A 698 11.52 -2.36 -3.86
C TYR A 698 10.02 -2.39 -4.18
N ILE A 699 9.59 -3.11 -5.23
CA ILE A 699 8.16 -3.26 -5.58
C ILE A 699 7.36 -3.82 -4.40
N LYS A 700 7.86 -4.89 -3.76
CA LYS A 700 7.23 -5.50 -2.58
C LYS A 700 7.18 -4.54 -1.38
N LYS A 701 8.17 -3.65 -1.25
CA LYS A 701 8.17 -2.57 -0.23
C LYS A 701 7.12 -1.51 -0.53
N GLY A 702 7.03 -1.04 -1.78
CA GLY A 702 5.97 -0.11 -2.22
C GLY A 702 4.58 -0.69 -1.97
N GLN A 703 4.34 -1.95 -2.32
CA GLN A 703 3.10 -2.65 -1.98
C GLN A 703 2.89 -2.75 -0.45
N GLY A 704 3.97 -2.99 0.29
CA GLY A 704 3.97 -3.03 1.75
C GLY A 704 3.56 -1.71 2.40
N PHE A 705 3.90 -0.56 1.80
CA PHE A 705 3.50 0.77 2.28
C PHE A 705 1.97 0.89 2.32
N TYR A 706 1.29 0.52 1.23
CA TYR A 706 -0.17 0.57 1.15
C TYR A 706 -0.85 -0.48 2.02
N ARG A 707 -0.22 -1.63 2.26
CA ARG A 707 -0.84 -2.78 2.96
C ARG A 707 -0.44 -2.96 4.43
N THR A 708 0.44 -2.13 4.98
CA THR A 708 0.84 -2.23 6.40
C THR A 708 -0.30 -1.83 7.32
N ALA A 709 -0.61 -2.68 8.30
CA ALA A 709 -1.57 -2.38 9.36
C ALA A 709 -0.83 -1.93 10.63
N LEU A 710 -1.37 -0.92 11.29
CA LEU A 710 -0.85 -0.34 12.53
C LEU A 710 -1.93 -0.40 13.61
N GLY A 711 -1.53 -0.74 14.83
CA GLY A 711 -2.37 -0.71 16.02
C GLY A 711 -1.65 -0.05 17.17
N LYS A 712 -2.36 0.76 17.95
CA LYS A 712 -1.83 1.44 19.13
C LYS A 712 -1.96 0.54 20.36
N ILE A 713 -0.86 0.39 21.08
CA ILE A 713 -0.81 -0.33 22.36
C ILE A 713 -0.23 0.58 23.44
N ASP A 714 -0.27 0.13 24.70
CA ASP A 714 0.35 0.87 25.79
C ASP A 714 1.86 1.05 25.52
N ASN A 715 2.32 2.31 25.59
CA ASN A 715 3.70 2.73 25.33
C ASN A 715 4.27 2.29 23.97
N GLY A 716 3.45 2.03 22.93
CA GLY A 716 3.99 1.51 21.69
C GLY A 716 2.99 1.22 20.56
N PHE A 717 3.44 0.38 19.62
CA PHE A 717 2.67 0.02 18.43
C PHE A 717 2.79 -1.47 18.09
N GLU A 718 1.67 -2.07 17.65
CA GLU A 718 1.69 -3.31 16.87
C GLU A 718 1.70 -2.99 15.38
N ILE A 719 2.54 -3.70 14.64
CA ILE A 719 2.74 -3.49 13.20
C ILE A 719 2.64 -4.83 12.50
N ARG A 720 1.85 -4.90 11.42
CA ARG A 720 1.67 -6.12 10.64
C ARG A 720 1.78 -5.86 9.14
N ASN A 721 2.60 -6.64 8.46
CA ASN A 721 2.71 -6.65 7.01
C ASN A 721 3.27 -7.99 6.50
N GLN A 722 3.66 -8.07 5.23
CA GLN A 722 4.15 -9.30 4.60
C GLN A 722 5.63 -9.63 4.89
N GLY A 723 6.32 -8.86 5.74
CA GLY A 723 7.74 -9.04 6.05
C GLY A 723 8.73 -8.36 5.10
N PHE A 724 8.24 -7.58 4.11
CA PHE A 724 9.08 -6.87 3.14
C PHE A 724 9.32 -5.39 3.49
N LEU A 725 8.30 -4.67 3.98
CA LEU A 725 8.50 -3.33 4.53
C LEU A 725 8.93 -3.47 5.99
N ARG A 726 10.21 -3.20 6.25
CA ARG A 726 10.87 -3.46 7.54
C ARG A 726 11.44 -2.20 8.18
N THR A 727 10.96 -1.03 7.76
CA THR A 727 11.36 0.25 8.35
C THR A 727 10.14 1.06 8.73
N MET A 728 10.13 1.59 9.94
CA MET A 728 9.20 2.64 10.37
C MET A 728 9.98 3.91 10.66
N ARG A 729 9.50 5.04 10.13
CA ARG A 729 10.06 6.38 10.33
C ARG A 729 9.29 7.14 11.40
N PHE A 730 10.00 7.91 12.20
CA PHE A 730 9.46 8.93 13.09
C PHE A 730 10.17 10.26 12.83
N ASP A 731 9.41 11.35 12.68
CA ASP A 731 9.97 12.70 12.46
C ASP A 731 10.42 13.38 13.75
N LYS A 732 11.09 12.60 14.59
CA LYS A 732 11.71 13.03 15.84
C LYS A 732 12.68 11.95 16.32
N HIS A 733 13.52 12.31 17.27
CA HIS A 733 14.27 11.31 18.03
C HIS A 733 13.31 10.50 18.91
N ILE A 734 13.42 9.17 18.88
CA ILE A 734 12.67 8.27 19.76
C ILE A 734 13.62 7.39 20.56
N ASN A 735 13.16 6.93 21.73
CA ASN A 735 13.84 5.91 22.51
C ASN A 735 13.04 4.62 22.44
N ILE A 736 13.72 3.49 22.24
CA ILE A 736 13.11 2.19 22.00
C ILE A 736 13.58 1.20 23.06
N ASP A 737 12.65 0.48 23.68
CA ASP A 737 12.98 -0.68 24.49
C ASP A 737 13.02 -1.91 23.58
N ILE A 738 14.22 -2.27 23.15
CA ILE A 738 14.46 -3.42 22.27
C ILE A 738 14.19 -4.74 22.99
N ALA A 739 14.38 -4.82 24.31
CA ALA A 739 14.19 -6.05 25.07
C ALA A 739 12.70 -6.41 25.20
N GLN A 740 11.84 -5.41 25.38
CA GLN A 740 10.38 -5.58 25.43
C GLN A 740 9.70 -5.58 24.05
N SER A 741 10.44 -5.20 23.02
CA SER A 741 9.98 -5.23 21.63
C SER A 741 10.12 -6.62 21.01
N LYS A 742 9.34 -6.88 19.95
CA LYS A 742 9.38 -8.13 19.18
C LYS A 742 9.64 -7.84 17.71
N GLY A 743 10.66 -8.49 17.15
CA GLY A 743 11.07 -8.34 15.76
C GLY A 743 11.78 -7.02 15.44
N VAL A 744 12.06 -6.18 16.44
CA VAL A 744 12.88 -4.97 16.30
C VAL A 744 14.35 -5.36 16.28
N ALA A 745 15.05 -4.99 15.21
CA ALA A 745 16.47 -5.26 15.03
C ALA A 745 17.36 -4.09 15.45
N GLY A 746 16.84 -2.87 15.42
CA GLY A 746 17.58 -1.70 15.83
C GLY A 746 17.00 -0.42 15.26
N HIS A 747 17.77 0.65 15.34
CA HIS A 747 17.33 1.97 14.91
C HIS A 747 18.53 2.88 14.62
N ASN A 748 18.28 3.89 13.79
CA ASN A 748 19.22 4.96 13.48
C ASN A 748 18.50 6.31 13.52
N PHE A 749 19.20 7.36 13.94
CA PHE A 749 18.72 8.73 13.83
C PHE A 749 19.54 9.46 12.76
N ASP A 750 18.89 9.85 11.67
CA ASP A 750 19.51 10.54 10.54
C ASP A 750 18.57 11.62 10.01
N ASN A 751 19.13 12.81 9.74
CA ASN A 751 18.42 13.94 9.14
C ASN A 751 17.08 14.27 9.83
N ASN A 752 17.12 14.42 11.15
CA ASN A 752 15.97 14.72 12.03
C ASN A 752 14.86 13.65 12.08
N ALA A 753 15.12 12.43 11.61
CA ALA A 753 14.18 11.32 11.68
C ALA A 753 14.82 10.07 12.29
N SER A 754 14.04 9.32 13.07
CA SER A 754 14.41 7.99 13.54
C SER A 754 13.88 6.92 12.60
N TYR A 755 14.73 5.97 12.21
CA TYR A 755 14.38 4.83 11.37
C TYR A 755 14.51 3.55 12.18
N VAL A 756 13.38 2.93 12.53
CA VAL A 756 13.32 1.65 13.26
C VAL A 756 13.35 0.51 12.26
N SER A 757 14.33 -0.37 12.41
CA SER A 757 14.53 -1.53 11.53
C SER A 757 13.95 -2.80 12.17
N PHE A 758 13.20 -3.57 11.38
CA PHE A 758 12.58 -4.83 11.78
C PHE A 758 13.19 -6.03 11.05
N ASP A 759 12.96 -7.23 11.57
CA ASP A 759 13.26 -8.47 10.86
C ASP A 759 12.18 -8.84 9.82
N ALA A 760 12.33 -9.98 9.14
CA ALA A 760 11.40 -10.40 8.08
C ALA A 760 10.13 -11.14 8.58
N SER A 761 9.82 -11.10 9.88
CA SER A 761 8.68 -11.85 10.44
C SER A 761 7.30 -11.31 10.06
N GLY A 762 7.19 -10.02 9.68
CA GLY A 762 5.93 -9.38 9.29
C GLY A 762 4.96 -9.10 10.45
N LYS A 763 5.33 -9.39 11.70
CA LYS A 763 4.53 -9.15 12.90
C LYS A 763 5.42 -8.59 14.00
N TYR A 764 5.28 -7.30 14.28
CA TYR A 764 6.17 -6.59 15.18
C TYR A 764 5.40 -5.97 16.35
N LYS A 765 6.07 -5.91 17.49
CA LYS A 765 5.66 -5.14 18.66
C LYS A 765 6.79 -4.16 18.96
N LEU A 766 6.50 -2.86 18.87
CA LEU A 766 7.45 -1.79 19.12
C LEU A 766 7.08 -1.10 20.45
N ILE A 767 7.99 -1.11 21.42
CA ILE A 767 7.84 -0.41 22.70
C ILE A 767 8.76 0.80 22.75
N LEU A 768 8.20 1.95 23.11
CA LEU A 768 8.90 3.23 23.21
C LEU A 768 9.11 3.59 24.68
N GLU A 769 10.34 3.44 25.19
CA GLU A 769 10.71 3.83 26.56
C GLU A 769 12.16 4.36 26.64
N ARG A 770 12.51 5.00 27.76
CA ARG A 770 13.75 5.77 27.94
C ARG A 770 15.04 4.94 28.08
N ASN A 771 14.98 3.61 28.14
CA ASN A 771 16.16 2.82 28.52
C ASN A 771 16.52 1.77 27.45
N ASN A 772 17.56 2.03 26.66
CA ASN A 772 18.11 1.06 25.74
C ASN A 772 19.48 0.56 26.23
N ARG A 773 19.51 -0.68 26.73
CA ARG A 773 20.74 -1.37 27.13
C ARG A 773 21.02 -2.62 26.29
N SER A 774 20.30 -2.81 25.19
CA SER A 774 20.43 -4.00 24.34
C SER A 774 21.35 -3.72 23.14
N PRO A 775 22.19 -4.70 22.73
CA PRO A 775 22.93 -4.60 21.49
C PRO A 775 21.94 -4.54 20.32
N HIS A 776 22.18 -3.67 19.35
CA HIS A 776 21.25 -3.46 18.25
C HIS A 776 21.92 -2.98 16.98
N LEU A 777 21.24 -3.19 15.86
CA LEU A 777 21.67 -2.71 14.56
C LEU A 777 21.54 -1.19 14.48
N ILE A 778 22.61 -0.52 14.08
CA ILE A 778 22.60 0.90 13.69
C ILE A 778 22.21 0.96 12.21
N ASP A 779 22.98 0.31 11.36
CA ASP A 779 22.68 0.26 9.93
C ASP A 779 23.32 -0.94 9.21
N ALA A 780 22.81 -1.31 8.04
CA ALA A 780 23.43 -2.29 7.15
C ALA A 780 23.17 -1.96 5.67
N ASN A 781 23.97 -2.51 4.73
CA ASN A 781 23.70 -2.41 3.28
C ASN A 781 22.70 -3.45 2.75
N GLY A 782 22.10 -4.23 3.66
CA GLY A 782 21.14 -5.29 3.38
C GLY A 782 19.97 -5.26 4.36
N TRP A 783 19.43 -6.41 4.73
CA TRP A 783 18.30 -6.54 5.64
C TRP A 783 18.54 -7.54 6.76
N VAL A 784 17.69 -7.46 7.79
CA VAL A 784 17.67 -8.43 8.88
C VAL A 784 16.62 -9.49 8.56
N GLU A 785 17.07 -10.71 8.35
CA GLU A 785 16.19 -11.86 8.10
C GLU A 785 15.46 -12.25 9.39
N LYS A 786 16.19 -12.27 10.51
CA LYS A 786 15.65 -12.72 11.79
C LYS A 786 16.40 -12.11 12.97
N VAL A 787 15.66 -11.74 14.01
CA VAL A 787 16.21 -11.42 15.34
C VAL A 787 15.69 -12.43 16.35
N LEU A 788 16.59 -12.93 17.19
CA LEU A 788 16.27 -13.85 18.29
C LEU A 788 16.94 -13.35 19.56
N THR A 789 16.16 -13.21 20.62
CA THR A 789 16.66 -12.89 21.96
C THR A 789 16.24 -14.00 22.90
N GLU A 790 17.22 -14.72 23.47
CA GLU A 790 17.03 -15.82 24.41
C GLU A 790 17.91 -15.56 25.63
N GLN A 791 17.30 -15.27 26.78
CA GLN A 791 18.02 -14.89 28.01
C GLN A 791 19.01 -13.74 27.75
N GLN A 792 20.31 -14.02 27.86
CA GLN A 792 21.43 -13.09 27.67
C GLN A 792 21.99 -13.07 26.24
N LYS A 793 21.43 -13.90 25.34
CA LYS A 793 21.94 -14.09 23.97
C LYS A 793 21.07 -13.39 22.94
N HIS A 794 21.66 -12.47 22.20
CA HIS A 794 21.01 -11.76 21.09
C HIS A 794 21.63 -12.20 19.75
N THR A 795 20.81 -12.71 18.85
CA THR A 795 21.24 -13.25 17.54
C THR A 795 20.56 -12.48 16.40
N PHE A 796 21.37 -11.95 15.50
CA PHE A 796 20.94 -11.25 14.29
C PHE A 796 21.36 -12.05 13.06
N LYS A 797 20.41 -12.44 12.22
CA LYS A 797 20.68 -13.04 10.90
C LYS A 797 20.49 -11.96 9.84
N LEU A 798 21.57 -11.55 9.19
CA LEU A 798 21.53 -10.54 8.13
C LEU A 798 21.75 -11.17 6.76
N LYS A 799 21.19 -10.53 5.74
CA LYS A 799 21.35 -10.85 4.33
C LYS A 799 21.53 -9.58 3.51
N ALA A 800 22.22 -9.67 2.39
CA ALA A 800 22.40 -8.61 1.41
C ALA A 800 22.51 -9.21 0.00
N ASN A 801 22.28 -8.42 -1.04
CA ASN A 801 22.47 -8.87 -2.43
C ASN A 801 23.92 -8.73 -2.91
N VAL A 802 24.75 -8.04 -2.13
CA VAL A 802 26.17 -7.77 -2.38
C VAL A 802 26.95 -8.09 -1.10
N PRO A 803 28.30 -8.10 -1.09
CA PRO A 803 29.05 -8.32 0.14
C PRO A 803 28.56 -7.43 1.28
N LEU A 804 28.26 -8.07 2.42
CA LEU A 804 27.55 -7.42 3.52
C LEU A 804 28.43 -6.43 4.29
N GLU A 805 27.83 -5.30 4.66
CA GLU A 805 28.34 -4.35 5.64
C GLU A 805 27.27 -4.06 6.70
N ALA A 806 27.64 -4.05 7.98
CA ALA A 806 26.73 -3.66 9.04
C ALA A 806 27.45 -3.02 10.22
N ASN A 807 26.75 -2.13 10.91
CA ASN A 807 27.21 -1.42 12.10
C ASN A 807 26.24 -1.70 13.26
N PHE A 808 26.79 -2.03 14.41
CA PHE A 808 26.03 -2.32 15.63
C PHE A 808 26.46 -1.42 16.77
N TYR A 809 25.50 -1.07 17.62
CA TYR A 809 25.75 -0.60 18.96
C TYR A 809 25.92 -1.81 19.89
N VAL A 810 26.95 -1.78 20.72
CA VAL A 810 27.30 -2.86 21.66
C VAL A 810 27.48 -2.25 23.05
N PRO A 811 26.51 -2.41 23.96
CA PRO A 811 26.63 -1.85 25.30
C PRO A 811 27.72 -2.58 26.10
N LYS A 812 28.32 -1.91 27.09
CA LYS A 812 29.44 -2.43 27.91
C LYS A 812 29.27 -3.87 28.43
N PRO A 813 28.11 -4.31 28.96
CA PRO A 813 27.95 -5.69 29.45
C PRO A 813 27.91 -6.75 28.33
N CYS A 814 27.89 -6.35 27.06
CA CYS A 814 27.76 -7.25 25.93
C CYS A 814 29.09 -7.55 25.24
N LYS A 815 29.30 -8.82 24.89
CA LYS A 815 30.43 -9.31 24.10
C LYS A 815 29.92 -9.96 22.82
N TYR A 816 30.54 -9.61 21.70
CA TYR A 816 30.32 -10.26 20.41
C TYR A 816 31.04 -11.62 20.37
N LEU A 817 30.36 -12.66 19.89
CA LEU A 817 30.94 -13.97 19.62
C LEU A 817 31.51 -13.98 18.19
N GLN A 818 32.83 -14.12 18.10
CA GLN A 818 33.56 -13.96 16.85
C GLN A 818 33.17 -14.99 15.77
N ASN A 819 32.93 -14.50 14.56
CA ASN A 819 32.80 -15.31 13.34
C ASN A 819 34.07 -15.11 12.46
N LYS A 820 34.68 -16.21 11.98
CA LYS A 820 36.00 -16.19 11.30
C LYS A 820 35.98 -15.56 9.90
N ASN A 821 34.82 -15.35 9.28
CA ASN A 821 34.71 -14.98 7.86
C ASN A 821 34.56 -13.47 7.58
N PHE A 822 34.65 -12.60 8.59
CA PHE A 822 34.37 -11.16 8.44
C PHE A 822 35.50 -10.29 8.96
N LYS A 823 35.76 -9.17 8.28
CA LYS A 823 36.56 -8.09 8.84
C LYS A 823 35.75 -7.39 9.91
N ILE A 824 36.37 -7.19 11.06
CA ILE A 824 35.73 -6.62 12.24
C ILE A 824 36.54 -5.41 12.68
N LYS A 825 35.87 -4.27 12.87
CA LYS A 825 36.42 -3.09 13.53
C LYS A 825 35.58 -2.81 14.77
N LYS A 826 36.17 -2.95 15.95
CA LYS A 826 35.51 -2.72 17.24
C LYS A 826 36.06 -1.46 17.89
N THR A 827 35.17 -0.59 18.35
CA THR A 827 35.48 0.49 19.29
C THR A 827 34.76 0.24 20.62
N LYS A 828 34.76 1.22 21.54
CA LYS A 828 34.25 1.05 22.92
C LYS A 828 32.81 0.49 22.97
N ASP A 829 31.92 1.02 22.14
CA ASP A 829 30.49 0.72 22.09
C ASP A 829 29.96 0.50 20.66
N HIS A 830 30.84 0.39 19.67
CA HIS A 830 30.47 0.09 18.28
C HIS A 830 31.21 -1.12 17.72
N LEU A 831 30.50 -1.88 16.87
CA LEU A 831 31.03 -2.99 16.09
C LEU A 831 30.66 -2.80 14.63
N ALA A 832 31.65 -2.62 13.77
CA ALA A 832 31.48 -2.66 12.32
C ALA A 832 31.94 -4.02 11.79
N ILE A 833 31.11 -4.64 10.95
CA ILE A 833 31.41 -5.88 10.25
C ILE A 833 31.35 -5.64 8.74
N SER A 834 32.31 -6.21 8.01
CA SER A 834 32.30 -6.22 6.56
C SER A 834 32.79 -7.55 6.00
N SER A 835 32.20 -7.93 4.86
CA SER A 835 32.52 -9.14 4.12
C SER A 835 33.16 -8.82 2.78
N PHE A 836 34.00 -9.74 2.27
CA PHE A 836 34.50 -9.70 0.90
C PHE A 836 33.63 -10.45 -0.10
N LYS A 837 32.91 -11.48 0.34
CA LYS A 837 32.16 -12.40 -0.54
C LYS A 837 30.82 -12.81 0.04
N GLU A 838 30.76 -13.05 1.35
CA GLU A 838 29.54 -13.45 2.05
C GLU A 838 28.44 -12.40 1.92
N GLN A 839 27.28 -12.86 1.46
CA GLN A 839 26.03 -12.11 1.33
C GLN A 839 25.13 -12.28 2.56
N GLY A 840 25.57 -13.00 3.59
CA GLY A 840 24.82 -13.17 4.84
C GLY A 840 25.71 -13.52 6.01
N VAL A 841 25.26 -13.17 7.21
CA VAL A 841 25.99 -13.44 8.46
C VAL A 841 25.03 -13.67 9.60
N THR A 842 25.46 -14.50 10.56
CA THR A 842 24.84 -14.55 11.89
C THR A 842 25.77 -13.85 12.88
N VAL A 843 25.28 -12.78 13.49
CA VAL A 843 25.97 -12.02 14.55
C VAL A 843 25.34 -12.41 15.88
N VAL A 844 26.16 -12.76 16.86
CA VAL A 844 25.69 -13.15 18.20
C VAL A 844 26.36 -12.30 19.27
N PHE A 845 25.57 -11.73 20.16
CA PHE A 845 26.03 -11.03 21.36
C PHE A 845 25.60 -11.79 22.62
N LEU A 846 26.48 -11.87 23.61
CA LEU A 846 26.19 -12.33 24.97
C LEU A 846 26.30 -11.14 25.92
N CYS A 847 25.24 -10.85 26.65
CA CYS A 847 25.11 -9.69 27.53
C CYS A 847 24.90 -10.12 28.98
N GLN A 848 25.76 -9.66 29.89
CA GLN A 848 25.69 -10.01 31.32
C GLN A 848 24.48 -9.39 32.03
#